data_AF-A0A2T7SVK4-F1
#
_entry.id   AF-A0A2T7SVK4-F1
#
_cell.length_a   1.000
_cell.length_b   1.000
_cell.length_c   1.000
_cell.angle_alpha   90.00
_cell.angle_beta   90.00
_cell.angle_gamma   90.00
#
_symmetry.space_group_name_H-M   'P 1'
#
loop_
_entity.id
_entity.type
_entity.pdbx_description
1 polymer ?
#
loop_
_entity_poly.entity_id
_entity_poly.type
_entity_poly.pdbx_seq_one_letter_code
_entity_poly.pdbx_strand_id
1 'polypeptide(L)'
;MNTSDWKILYLSQDPGLISRQLSGEVMDRAQAGPLRDDVSTDEITPVHILSHYDNTLGEFAHTGLSCQGENPIARQALRQAGFQVLVAGRRYGKGSSREHSPTAEKLAGVQLVIAESFERIYRQNADNIGLFTSTDFGLLDRMARGETLTLDDLVQGREALAASILSAGGLLRWGQRFLARVHSPTGWAPTKETRALGGGSTPLPAAAVPQTLFEKILKRHRLTAPHTPDRPQTGDGLFVRADWRFIHEYYTGMADTLMKNALGQDFTLQSPAQIVVFEDHTSYVEESPAHVRGGLIANMHAMSQAQRNFAARHGLRMHRTLTDAEVLQDDGRNVAGISHAMVAEHYALPGQVVVGTDSHTPHSGALGCVAFGVGTTDMANAFVTGAVRVRWPECVRVELQGHLQPGVTAKDLMLHLLATPYIREGHGVGKVFEFAGEGIAHLRTDERATLTNMCAELGGLSGIVAPDAETLRFIRERRGVEAVIDDWMHSDDGAHYAHDMTVDLNTLCPMVARPGDPGQGLALSDLQERVRIDIAYGGSCTAGKREDFDHYHAVLAWGLNNHLKLPVGVQVFLQYGTTAVRDYCVAQGYDQTFTALGVRILQPSCGACANCGPGSSTDSAQVTVSAINRNFPGRSGPGQVWLASPPTVMASALAGELISFEALQRRIGG
;
A
#
# COMPACT_ATOMS: atom_id res chain seq x y z
N MET A 1 -21.44 24.77 -16.72
CA MET A 1 -21.30 25.33 -15.36
C MET A 1 -21.11 26.82 -15.51
N ASN A 2 -21.67 27.66 -14.64
CA ASN A 2 -21.28 29.08 -14.63
C ASN A 2 -20.00 29.21 -13.80
N THR A 3 -18.86 29.51 -14.43
CA THR A 3 -17.56 29.62 -13.76
C THR A 3 -17.11 31.07 -13.59
N SER A 4 -17.90 32.06 -14.01
CA SER A 4 -17.53 33.48 -13.95
C SER A 4 -17.30 33.97 -12.52
N ASP A 5 -17.91 33.31 -11.53
CA ASP A 5 -17.96 33.77 -10.14
C ASP A 5 -17.17 32.84 -9.20
N TRP A 6 -16.32 31.95 -9.75
CA TRP A 6 -15.52 31.04 -8.93
C TRP A 6 -14.47 31.80 -8.12
N LYS A 7 -14.48 31.60 -6.80
CA LYS A 7 -13.48 32.13 -5.90
C LYS A 7 -12.22 31.28 -5.95
N ILE A 8 -11.08 31.97 -5.99
CA ILE A 8 -9.75 31.37 -6.14
C ILE A 8 -8.96 31.56 -4.84
N LEU A 9 -8.43 30.47 -4.29
CA LEU A 9 -7.46 30.50 -3.19
C LEU A 9 -6.06 30.14 -3.74
N TYR A 10 -5.13 31.07 -3.61
CA TYR A 10 -3.72 30.82 -3.87
C TYR A 10 -3.05 30.32 -2.59
N LEU A 11 -2.51 29.10 -2.63
CA LEU A 11 -1.72 28.52 -1.55
C LEU A 11 -0.32 29.14 -1.58
N SER A 12 -0.17 30.30 -0.93
CA SER A 12 1.09 31.04 -0.85
C SER A 12 2.08 30.40 0.13
N GLN A 13 3.38 30.62 -0.09
CA GLN A 13 4.42 30.33 0.90
C GLN A 13 4.30 31.20 2.16
N ASP A 14 3.63 32.35 2.06
CA ASP A 14 3.33 33.23 3.18
C ASP A 14 1.97 32.84 3.82
N PRO A 15 1.95 32.38 5.08
CA PRO A 15 0.70 32.02 5.76
C PRO A 15 -0.26 33.22 5.90
N GLY A 16 0.25 34.45 6.05
CA GLY A 16 -0.55 35.67 6.17
C GLY A 16 -1.34 35.98 4.91
N LEU A 17 -0.79 35.70 3.72
CA LEU A 17 -1.50 35.85 2.45
C LEU A 17 -2.63 34.83 2.31
N ILE A 18 -2.46 33.61 2.84
CA ILE A 18 -3.55 32.61 2.88
C ILE A 18 -4.65 33.09 3.84
N SER A 19 -4.31 33.54 5.05
CA SER A 19 -5.28 34.00 6.04
C SER A 19 -6.10 35.22 5.58
N ARG A 20 -5.49 36.14 4.83
CA ARG A 20 -6.17 37.29 4.24
C ARG A 20 -7.22 36.87 3.21
N GLN A 21 -6.87 35.93 2.32
CA GLN A 21 -7.82 35.37 1.35
C GLN A 21 -8.98 34.66 2.06
N LEU A 22 -8.71 33.82 3.07
CA LEU A 22 -9.75 33.16 3.87
C LEU A 22 -10.69 34.14 4.59
N SER A 23 -10.20 35.35 4.90
CA SER A 23 -10.99 36.44 5.49
C SER A 23 -11.80 37.24 4.46
N GLY A 24 -11.75 36.86 3.18
CA GLY A 24 -12.55 37.44 2.10
C GLY A 24 -11.79 38.40 1.17
N GLU A 25 -10.48 38.58 1.36
CA GLU A 25 -9.69 39.38 0.43
C GLU A 25 -9.54 38.68 -0.93
N VAL A 26 -9.85 39.40 -2.01
CA VAL A 26 -9.62 38.92 -3.39
C VAL A 26 -8.23 39.33 -3.81
N MET A 27 -7.42 38.37 -4.25
CA MET A 27 -6.04 38.59 -4.70
C MET A 27 -5.85 38.05 -6.12
N ASP A 28 -4.97 38.68 -6.90
CA ASP A 28 -4.47 38.13 -8.15
C ASP A 28 -3.21 37.26 -7.94
N ARG A 29 -2.76 36.61 -9.02
CA ARG A 29 -1.59 35.71 -9.00
C ARG A 29 -0.30 36.41 -8.57
N ALA A 30 -0.14 37.69 -8.89
CA ALA A 30 1.06 38.46 -8.56
C ALA A 30 1.06 38.83 -7.07
N GLN A 31 -0.10 39.22 -6.53
CA GLN A 31 -0.30 39.53 -5.13
C GLN A 31 -0.14 38.32 -4.20
N ALA A 32 -0.45 37.11 -4.70
CA ALA A 32 -0.31 35.87 -3.94
C ALA A 32 1.16 35.46 -3.64
N GLY A 33 2.14 36.09 -4.28
CA GLY A 33 3.56 35.78 -4.10
C GLY A 33 3.94 34.36 -4.56
N PRO A 34 5.08 33.82 -4.09
CA PRO A 34 5.48 32.44 -4.38
C PRO A 34 4.45 31.43 -3.87
N LEU A 35 4.10 30.44 -4.69
CA LEU A 35 3.16 29.39 -4.30
C LEU A 35 3.86 28.26 -3.55
N ARG A 36 3.09 27.51 -2.75
CA ARG A 36 3.55 26.29 -2.08
C ARG A 36 3.81 25.21 -3.12
N ASP A 37 5.08 24.83 -3.22
CA ASP A 37 5.50 23.57 -3.83
C ASP A 37 5.30 22.42 -2.83
N ASP A 38 5.37 21.18 -3.33
CA ASP A 38 5.49 19.99 -2.49
C ASP A 38 4.31 19.75 -1.52
N VAL A 39 3.13 20.32 -1.81
CA VAL A 39 1.92 20.13 -0.98
C VAL A 39 1.60 18.64 -0.90
N SER A 40 1.78 18.05 0.28
CA SER A 40 1.60 16.62 0.48
C SER A 40 0.18 16.21 0.85
N THR A 41 -0.18 14.94 0.68
CA THR A 41 -1.46 14.40 1.17
C THR A 41 -1.60 14.47 2.69
N ASP A 42 -0.48 14.52 3.43
CA ASP A 42 -0.49 14.76 4.89
C ASP A 42 -0.79 16.23 5.22
N GLU A 43 -0.37 17.16 4.36
CA GLU A 43 -0.77 18.57 4.47
C GLU A 43 -2.23 18.80 4.09
N ILE A 44 -2.75 18.09 3.09
CA ILE A 44 -4.16 18.17 2.68
C ILE A 44 -5.06 17.50 3.72
N THR A 45 -4.73 16.29 4.16
CA THR A 45 -5.50 15.52 5.16
C THR A 45 -4.54 14.73 6.06
N PRO A 46 -4.23 15.23 7.27
CA PRO A 46 -3.40 14.52 8.23
C PRO A 46 -3.92 13.11 8.55
N VAL A 47 -3.03 12.18 8.92
CA VAL A 47 -3.38 10.75 9.16
C VAL A 47 -4.54 10.56 10.13
N HIS A 48 -4.61 11.36 11.19
CA HIS A 48 -5.67 11.25 12.19
C HIS A 48 -7.07 11.61 11.67
N ILE A 49 -7.16 12.23 10.49
CA ILE A 49 -8.42 12.58 9.82
C ILE A 49 -8.98 11.42 9.01
N LEU A 50 -8.20 10.37 8.73
CA LEU A 50 -8.62 9.24 7.88
C LEU A 50 -9.71 8.37 8.51
N SER A 51 -10.09 8.62 9.76
CA SER A 51 -11.29 8.04 10.36
C SER A 51 -12.59 8.70 9.87
N HIS A 52 -12.51 9.83 9.18
CA HIS A 52 -13.65 10.52 8.57
C HIS A 52 -13.80 10.13 7.11
N TYR A 53 -14.95 9.58 6.77
CA TYR A 53 -15.23 9.00 5.45
C TYR A 53 -16.48 9.58 4.78
N ASP A 54 -17.11 10.57 5.41
CA ASP A 54 -18.35 11.21 4.97
C ASP A 54 -18.15 12.71 4.73
N ASN A 55 -19.25 13.48 4.70
CA ASN A 55 -19.24 14.92 4.46
C ASN A 55 -18.44 15.73 5.50
N THR A 56 -18.16 15.16 6.68
CA THR A 56 -17.30 15.79 7.69
C THR A 56 -15.84 15.86 7.23
N LEU A 57 -15.39 14.98 6.32
CA LEU A 57 -14.04 15.03 5.76
C LEU A 57 -13.73 16.38 5.09
N GLY A 58 -14.72 17.02 4.46
CA GLY A 58 -14.58 18.35 3.85
C GLY A 58 -14.33 19.49 4.85
N GLU A 59 -14.48 19.25 6.15
CA GLU A 59 -14.12 20.23 7.19
C GLU A 59 -12.60 20.28 7.43
N PHE A 60 -11.84 19.29 6.95
CA PHE A 60 -10.43 19.15 7.30
C PHE A 60 -9.46 19.36 6.13
N ALA A 61 -9.97 19.76 4.97
CA ALA A 61 -9.12 20.04 3.81
C ALA A 61 -8.07 21.11 4.13
N HIS A 62 -6.80 20.76 3.94
CA HIS A 62 -5.59 21.54 4.20
C HIS A 62 -5.28 21.89 5.65
N THR A 63 -5.84 21.20 6.65
CA THR A 63 -5.51 21.49 8.07
C THR A 63 -4.08 21.15 8.46
N GLY A 64 -3.42 20.28 7.69
CA GLY A 64 -2.01 19.94 7.86
C GLY A 64 -1.05 20.86 7.12
N LEU A 65 -1.54 21.76 6.27
CA LEU A 65 -0.70 22.63 5.44
C LEU A 65 0.17 23.50 6.34
N SER A 66 1.49 23.38 6.19
CA SER A 66 2.45 24.18 6.95
C SER A 66 3.16 25.17 6.04
N CYS A 67 3.13 26.44 6.41
CA CYS A 67 3.81 27.53 5.73
C CYS A 67 4.62 28.29 6.79
N GLN A 68 5.95 28.30 6.67
CA GLN A 68 6.84 28.97 7.63
C GLN A 68 6.65 28.53 9.09
N GLY A 69 6.23 27.27 9.31
CA GLY A 69 5.95 26.72 10.65
C GLY A 69 4.55 27.02 11.19
N GLU A 70 3.71 27.71 10.42
CA GLU A 70 2.32 28.00 10.77
C GLU A 70 1.35 27.15 9.93
N ASN A 71 0.18 26.85 10.49
CA ASN A 71 -0.90 26.16 9.79
C ASN A 71 -2.06 27.14 9.52
N PRO A 72 -2.07 27.84 8.37
CA PRO A 72 -2.97 28.97 8.14
C PRO A 72 -4.44 28.57 7.87
N ILE A 73 -4.70 27.29 7.61
CA ILE A 73 -6.05 26.77 7.32
C ILE A 73 -6.54 25.95 8.52
N ALA A 74 -7.42 26.55 9.32
CA ALA A 74 -8.08 25.85 10.42
C ALA A 74 -9.21 24.93 9.92
N ARG A 75 -9.69 24.04 10.80
CA ARG A 75 -10.89 23.22 10.53
C ARG A 75 -12.06 24.12 10.10
N GLN A 76 -12.77 23.69 9.07
CA GLN A 76 -13.88 24.37 8.38
C GLN A 76 -13.52 25.64 7.61
N ALA A 77 -12.32 26.22 7.77
CA ALA A 77 -11.99 27.53 7.19
C ALA A 77 -12.15 27.55 5.66
N LEU A 78 -11.60 26.54 4.96
CA LEU A 78 -11.69 26.45 3.50
C LEU A 78 -13.16 26.32 3.04
N ARG A 79 -13.93 25.45 3.70
CA ARG A 79 -15.33 25.18 3.38
C ARG A 79 -16.21 26.41 3.58
N GLN A 80 -16.00 27.15 4.67
CA GLN A 80 -16.78 28.35 4.99
C GLN A 80 -16.45 29.52 4.06
N ALA A 81 -15.19 29.66 3.65
CA ALA A 81 -14.78 30.70 2.71
C ALA A 81 -15.37 30.48 1.29
N GLY A 82 -15.68 29.23 0.94
CA GLY A 82 -16.42 28.87 -0.27
C GLY A 82 -15.57 29.01 -1.53
N PHE A 83 -14.30 28.64 -1.47
CA PHE A 83 -13.39 28.61 -2.62
C PHE A 83 -13.69 27.42 -3.54
N GLN A 84 -13.81 27.69 -4.85
CA GLN A 84 -14.01 26.65 -5.87
C GLN A 84 -12.71 26.30 -6.59
N VAL A 85 -11.70 27.16 -6.56
CA VAL A 85 -10.42 26.94 -7.21
C VAL A 85 -9.28 27.03 -6.20
N LEU A 86 -8.42 26.01 -6.17
CA LEU A 86 -7.15 26.04 -5.46
C LEU A 86 -6.01 26.23 -6.44
N VAL A 87 -5.00 27.05 -6.08
CA VAL A 87 -3.82 27.30 -6.92
C VAL A 87 -2.54 27.06 -6.12
N ALA A 88 -1.66 26.20 -6.64
CA ALA A 88 -0.44 25.79 -5.97
C ALA A 88 0.77 25.72 -6.92
N GLY A 89 1.95 25.48 -6.37
CA GLY A 89 3.19 25.34 -7.13
C GLY A 89 3.38 23.93 -7.71
N ARG A 90 4.61 23.42 -7.65
CA ARG A 90 5.01 22.11 -8.19
C ARG A 90 4.67 20.96 -7.23
N ARG A 91 4.55 19.75 -7.78
CA ARG A 91 4.44 18.48 -7.05
C ARG A 91 3.27 18.44 -6.06
N TYR A 92 2.10 18.88 -6.50
CA TYR A 92 0.89 18.85 -5.69
C TYR A 92 0.36 17.43 -5.49
N GLY A 93 0.00 17.10 -4.25
CA GLY A 93 -0.57 15.81 -3.86
C GLY A 93 0.47 14.72 -3.61
N LYS A 94 1.68 15.06 -3.15
CA LYS A 94 2.76 14.08 -2.90
C LYS A 94 2.53 13.23 -1.66
N GLY A 95 3.13 12.04 -1.66
CA GLY A 95 3.12 11.14 -0.52
C GLY A 95 2.14 9.98 -0.68
N SER A 96 1.31 9.75 0.33
CA SER A 96 0.43 8.59 0.45
C SER A 96 -0.66 8.56 -0.63
N SER A 97 -1.04 7.38 -1.08
CA SER A 97 -2.10 7.16 -2.08
C SER A 97 -3.53 7.44 -1.59
N ARG A 98 -3.69 8.10 -0.45
CA ARG A 98 -4.99 8.31 0.23
C ARG A 98 -5.95 9.15 -0.63
N GLU A 99 -7.06 8.56 -1.04
CA GLU A 99 -8.13 9.28 -1.77
C GLU A 99 -8.87 10.29 -0.89
N HIS A 100 -8.69 10.19 0.43
CA HIS A 100 -9.21 11.16 1.41
C HIS A 100 -8.80 12.60 1.07
N SER A 101 -7.58 12.82 0.56
CA SER A 101 -7.08 14.18 0.25
C SER A 101 -7.91 14.88 -0.84
N PRO A 102 -7.98 14.37 -2.09
CA PRO A 102 -8.82 15.02 -3.11
C PRO A 102 -10.31 14.99 -2.74
N THR A 103 -10.76 13.99 -1.97
CA THR A 103 -12.15 13.94 -1.50
C THR A 103 -12.46 15.04 -0.49
N ALA A 104 -11.53 15.36 0.42
CA ALA A 104 -11.69 16.45 1.37
C ALA A 104 -11.82 17.79 0.66
N GLU A 105 -10.97 18.06 -0.33
CA GLU A 105 -11.05 19.27 -1.16
C GLU A 105 -12.39 19.36 -1.88
N LYS A 106 -12.81 18.27 -2.54
CA LYS A 106 -14.10 18.21 -3.23
C LYS A 106 -15.27 18.46 -2.28
N LEU A 107 -15.26 17.84 -1.10
CA LEU A 107 -16.29 18.01 -0.07
C LEU A 107 -16.25 19.38 0.62
N ALA A 108 -15.11 20.06 0.60
CA ALA A 108 -14.97 21.46 1.03
C ALA A 108 -15.58 22.44 0.01
N GLY A 109 -15.91 21.97 -1.21
CA GLY A 109 -16.56 22.76 -2.27
C GLY A 109 -15.66 23.06 -3.46
N VAL A 110 -14.39 22.62 -3.43
CA VAL A 110 -13.44 22.80 -4.53
C VAL A 110 -13.91 22.03 -5.76
N GLN A 111 -13.87 22.70 -6.91
CA GLN A 111 -14.21 22.15 -8.23
C GLN A 111 -12.98 21.95 -9.11
N LEU A 112 -11.95 22.80 -8.95
CA LEU A 112 -10.73 22.78 -9.75
C LEU A 112 -9.50 23.03 -8.88
N VAL A 113 -8.44 22.25 -9.09
CA VAL A 113 -7.10 22.56 -8.57
C VAL A 113 -6.18 22.87 -9.74
N ILE A 114 -5.48 24.00 -9.69
CA ILE A 114 -4.46 24.40 -10.67
C ILE A 114 -3.09 24.35 -10.00
N ALA A 115 -2.15 23.61 -10.56
CA ALA A 115 -0.79 23.49 -10.03
C ALA A 115 0.23 23.37 -11.16
N GLU A 116 1.49 23.74 -10.93
CA GLU A 116 2.54 23.60 -11.95
C GLU A 116 2.78 22.13 -12.31
N SER A 117 2.62 21.22 -11.35
CA SER A 117 2.64 19.78 -11.58
C SER A 117 1.89 19.01 -10.49
N PHE A 118 1.39 17.82 -10.84
CA PHE A 118 0.66 16.94 -9.92
C PHE A 118 1.36 15.59 -9.81
N GLU A 119 1.24 15.00 -8.62
CA GLU A 119 1.65 13.63 -8.38
C GLU A 119 0.60 12.68 -8.96
N ARG A 120 1.08 11.63 -9.65
CA ARG A 120 0.26 10.78 -10.53
C ARG A 120 -0.96 10.18 -9.83
N ILE A 121 -0.77 9.67 -8.61
CA ILE A 121 -1.83 8.99 -7.85
C ILE A 121 -2.88 9.98 -7.37
N TYR A 122 -2.48 11.14 -6.83
CA TYR A 122 -3.43 12.18 -6.44
C TYR A 122 -4.27 12.61 -7.66
N ARG A 123 -3.63 12.85 -8.80
CA ARG A 123 -4.32 13.26 -10.03
C ARG A 123 -5.32 12.21 -10.52
N GLN A 124 -4.96 10.93 -10.46
CA GLN A 124 -5.85 9.81 -10.80
C GLN A 124 -7.04 9.72 -9.84
N ASN A 125 -6.80 9.87 -8.54
CA ASN A 125 -7.86 9.89 -7.52
C ASN A 125 -8.80 11.08 -7.70
N ALA A 126 -8.27 12.27 -8.03
CA ALA A 126 -9.06 13.43 -8.40
C ALA A 126 -9.95 13.14 -9.62
N ASP A 127 -9.38 12.56 -10.69
CA ASP A 127 -10.13 12.16 -11.88
C ASP A 127 -11.25 11.16 -11.53
N ASN A 128 -10.95 10.17 -10.68
CA ASN A 128 -11.89 9.14 -10.25
C ASN A 128 -13.09 9.74 -9.51
N ILE A 129 -12.88 10.72 -8.63
CA ILE A 129 -13.97 11.38 -7.91
C ILE A 129 -14.60 12.50 -8.73
N GLY A 130 -14.06 12.89 -9.89
CA GLY A 130 -14.56 14.03 -10.67
C GLY A 130 -14.18 15.40 -10.11
N LEU A 131 -13.02 15.50 -9.45
CA LEU A 131 -12.37 16.77 -9.10
C LEU A 131 -11.44 17.17 -10.26
N PHE A 132 -11.68 18.33 -10.88
CA PHE A 132 -10.85 18.76 -11.99
C PHE A 132 -9.47 19.20 -11.50
N THR A 133 -8.45 18.86 -12.26
CA THR A 133 -7.08 19.32 -12.02
C THR A 133 -6.52 19.89 -13.34
N SER A 134 -5.70 20.94 -13.30
CA SER A 134 -5.12 21.54 -14.51
C SER A 134 -3.72 22.09 -14.27
N THR A 135 -2.85 21.99 -15.26
CA THR A 135 -1.54 22.68 -15.27
C THR A 135 -1.56 23.97 -16.09
N ASP A 136 -2.71 24.31 -16.67
CA ASP A 136 -2.89 25.54 -17.44
C ASP A 136 -3.31 26.70 -16.53
N PHE A 137 -2.35 27.56 -16.21
CA PHE A 137 -2.59 28.78 -15.45
C PHE A 137 -3.35 29.84 -16.26
N GLY A 138 -3.42 29.73 -17.59
CA GLY A 138 -4.21 30.63 -18.44
C GLY A 138 -5.71 30.55 -18.16
N LEU A 139 -6.19 29.47 -17.54
CA LEU A 139 -7.55 29.37 -17.02
C LEU A 139 -7.87 30.43 -15.97
N LEU A 140 -6.87 30.83 -15.15
CA LEU A 140 -7.03 31.88 -14.14
C LEU A 140 -7.30 33.24 -14.80
N ASP A 141 -6.58 33.56 -15.87
CA ASP A 141 -6.76 34.83 -16.60
C ASP A 141 -8.13 34.89 -17.29
N ARG A 142 -8.61 33.75 -17.82
CA ARG A 142 -9.95 33.63 -18.41
C ARG A 142 -11.03 33.85 -17.36
N MET A 143 -10.91 33.21 -16.19
CA MET A 143 -11.82 33.43 -15.06
C MET A 143 -11.82 34.89 -14.60
N ALA A 144 -10.64 35.52 -14.50
CA ALA A 144 -10.52 36.94 -14.10
C ALA A 144 -11.20 37.90 -15.09
N ARG A 145 -11.33 37.52 -16.38
CA ARG A 145 -12.10 38.26 -17.39
C ARG A 145 -13.60 37.94 -17.37
N GLY A 146 -14.07 37.09 -16.47
CA GLY A 146 -15.46 36.65 -16.38
C GLY A 146 -15.86 35.64 -17.46
N GLU A 147 -14.89 34.99 -18.12
CA GLU A 147 -15.20 33.96 -19.12
C GLU A 147 -15.76 32.71 -18.44
N THR A 148 -16.77 32.11 -19.08
CA THR A 148 -17.27 30.79 -18.68
C THR A 148 -16.40 29.71 -19.28
N LEU A 149 -15.83 28.84 -18.44
CA LEU A 149 -15.09 27.66 -18.87
C LEU A 149 -16.06 26.54 -19.23
N THR A 150 -15.78 25.91 -20.37
CA THR A 150 -16.46 24.71 -20.82
C THR A 150 -15.84 23.47 -20.19
N LEU A 151 -16.52 22.32 -20.35
CA LEU A 151 -15.95 21.04 -19.91
C LEU A 151 -14.67 20.72 -20.69
N ASP A 152 -14.65 21.00 -21.99
CA ASP A 152 -13.49 20.77 -22.86
C ASP A 152 -12.26 21.58 -22.40
N ASP A 153 -12.48 22.82 -21.93
CA ASP A 153 -11.42 23.64 -21.32
C ASP A 153 -10.82 22.95 -20.08
N LEU A 154 -11.65 22.30 -19.26
CA LEU A 154 -11.23 21.67 -17.99
C LEU A 154 -10.57 20.29 -18.18
N VAL A 155 -10.88 19.59 -19.27
CA VAL A 155 -10.29 18.28 -19.59
C VAL A 155 -9.18 18.36 -20.63
N GLN A 156 -8.81 19.56 -21.09
CA GLN A 156 -7.73 19.75 -22.04
C GLN A 156 -6.42 19.15 -21.52
N GLY A 157 -5.70 18.42 -22.38
CA GLY A 157 -4.45 17.74 -22.03
C GLY A 157 -4.62 16.44 -21.24
N ARG A 158 -5.86 15.97 -21.02
CA ARG A 158 -6.15 14.66 -20.44
C ARG A 158 -6.08 13.56 -21.50
N GLU A 159 -5.62 12.40 -21.05
CA GLU A 159 -5.81 11.13 -21.79
C GLU A 159 -7.30 10.90 -22.05
N ALA A 160 -7.67 10.35 -23.21
CA ALA A 160 -9.07 10.21 -23.65
C ALA A 160 -9.96 9.47 -22.63
N LEU A 161 -9.45 8.40 -22.00
CA LEU A 161 -10.19 7.70 -20.96
C LEU A 161 -10.42 8.58 -19.72
N ALA A 162 -9.38 9.27 -19.25
CA ALA A 162 -9.48 10.18 -18.11
C ALA A 162 -10.45 11.33 -18.39
N ALA A 163 -10.38 11.93 -19.59
CA ALA A 163 -11.31 12.97 -20.04
C ALA A 163 -12.75 12.47 -20.04
N SER A 164 -12.99 11.25 -20.53
CA SER A 164 -14.32 10.62 -20.56
C SER A 164 -14.88 10.37 -19.15
N ILE A 165 -14.03 9.89 -18.23
CA ILE A 165 -14.39 9.68 -16.81
C ILE A 165 -14.73 11.00 -16.12
N LEU A 166 -13.87 12.01 -16.26
CA LEU A 166 -14.10 13.36 -15.72
C LEU A 166 -15.40 13.96 -16.25
N SER A 167 -15.64 13.81 -17.56
CA SER A 167 -16.85 14.31 -18.23
C SER A 167 -18.14 13.65 -17.73
N ALA A 168 -18.07 12.41 -17.24
CA ALA A 168 -19.19 11.73 -16.60
C ALA A 168 -19.37 12.10 -15.11
N GLY A 169 -18.51 12.97 -14.58
CA GLY A 169 -18.50 13.38 -13.17
C GLY A 169 -17.79 12.39 -12.23
N GLY A 170 -16.93 11.52 -12.77
CA GLY A 170 -16.15 10.54 -12.02
C GLY A 170 -16.39 9.09 -12.43
N LEU A 171 -15.51 8.21 -11.94
CA LEU A 171 -15.39 6.82 -12.35
C LEU A 171 -16.65 5.99 -12.04
N LEU A 172 -17.28 6.17 -10.88
CA LEU A 172 -18.48 5.40 -10.53
C LEU A 172 -19.64 5.63 -11.50
N ARG A 173 -19.89 6.90 -11.87
CA ARG A 173 -20.95 7.25 -12.83
C ARG A 173 -20.62 6.76 -14.23
N TRP A 174 -19.35 6.91 -14.63
CA TRP A 174 -18.85 6.39 -15.90
C TRP A 174 -18.97 4.86 -15.98
N GLY A 175 -18.56 4.16 -14.91
CA GLY A 175 -18.56 2.71 -14.79
C GLY A 175 -19.97 2.12 -14.84
N GLN A 176 -20.97 2.75 -14.25
CA GLN A 176 -22.37 2.31 -14.43
C GLN A 176 -22.82 2.34 -15.89
N ARG A 177 -22.44 3.38 -16.63
CA ARG A 177 -22.84 3.53 -18.03
C ARG A 177 -22.14 2.53 -18.94
N PHE A 178 -20.87 2.23 -18.67
CA PHE A 178 -20.01 1.54 -19.63
C PHE A 178 -19.42 0.21 -19.16
N LEU A 179 -19.40 -0.07 -17.86
CA LEU A 179 -18.78 -1.26 -17.27
C LEU A 179 -19.78 -2.25 -16.63
N ALA A 180 -21.07 -1.92 -16.54
CA ALA A 180 -22.07 -2.81 -15.95
C ALA A 180 -22.28 -4.13 -16.71
N ARG A 181 -21.93 -4.18 -18.01
CA ARG A 181 -22.10 -5.36 -18.89
C ARG A 181 -20.85 -5.68 -19.71
N VAL A 182 -19.65 -5.35 -19.22
CA VAL A 182 -18.41 -5.60 -19.99
C VAL A 182 -17.96 -7.04 -19.92
N HIS A 183 -17.42 -7.50 -21.04
CA HIS A 183 -16.91 -8.85 -21.23
C HIS A 183 -15.40 -8.79 -21.46
N SER A 184 -14.69 -9.87 -21.10
CA SER A 184 -13.29 -10.04 -21.52
C SER A 184 -13.27 -10.55 -22.97
N PRO A 185 -12.45 -9.96 -23.87
CA PRO A 185 -12.26 -10.46 -25.23
C PRO A 185 -11.77 -11.91 -25.29
N THR A 186 -11.10 -12.37 -24.23
CA THR A 186 -10.52 -13.71 -24.14
C THR A 186 -11.52 -14.76 -23.61
N GLY A 187 -12.70 -14.32 -23.14
CA GLY A 187 -13.67 -15.20 -22.50
C GLY A 187 -13.24 -15.73 -21.13
N TRP A 188 -12.18 -15.18 -20.52
CA TRP A 188 -11.70 -15.61 -19.20
C TRP A 188 -12.82 -15.57 -18.14
N ALA A 189 -13.07 -16.71 -17.50
CA ALA A 189 -14.11 -16.91 -16.49
C ALA A 189 -13.47 -17.32 -15.13
N PRO A 190 -13.66 -16.56 -14.03
CA PRO A 190 -12.92 -16.75 -12.78
C PRO A 190 -13.29 -17.95 -11.88
N THR A 191 -14.16 -18.89 -12.25
CA THR A 191 -14.81 -19.76 -11.25
C THR A 191 -14.09 -21.07 -10.93
N LYS A 192 -14.21 -21.52 -9.67
CA LYS A 192 -13.78 -22.84 -9.18
C LYS A 192 -14.37 -24.01 -10.00
N GLU A 193 -15.55 -23.82 -10.57
CA GLU A 193 -16.28 -24.85 -11.33
C GLU A 193 -15.62 -25.18 -12.68
N THR A 194 -14.88 -24.24 -13.30
CA THR A 194 -14.18 -24.50 -14.57
C THR A 194 -12.89 -25.30 -14.40
N ARG A 195 -12.20 -25.18 -13.25
CA ARG A 195 -10.98 -25.96 -12.97
C ARG A 195 -11.25 -27.39 -12.48
N ALA A 196 -12.41 -27.64 -11.85
CA ALA A 196 -12.82 -28.99 -11.44
C ALA A 196 -13.20 -29.91 -12.61
N LEU A 197 -13.42 -29.35 -13.81
CA LEU A 197 -13.85 -30.07 -15.01
C LEU A 197 -12.78 -30.11 -16.12
N GLY A 198 -11.48 -29.99 -15.78
CA GLY A 198 -10.41 -30.08 -16.79
C GLY A 198 -10.51 -29.02 -17.90
N GLY A 199 -11.24 -27.93 -17.67
CA GLY A 199 -11.38 -26.81 -18.58
C GLY A 199 -10.11 -25.97 -18.54
N GLY A 200 -9.09 -26.38 -19.30
CA GLY A 200 -7.95 -25.52 -19.60
C GLY A 200 -8.45 -24.19 -20.16
N SER A 201 -7.80 -23.09 -19.78
CA SER A 201 -8.04 -21.81 -20.42
C SER A 201 -7.87 -21.98 -21.93
N THR A 202 -8.84 -21.56 -22.74
CA THR A 202 -8.70 -21.60 -24.20
C THR A 202 -7.34 -20.99 -24.57
N PRO A 203 -6.46 -21.72 -25.29
CA PRO A 203 -5.15 -21.20 -25.63
C PRO A 203 -5.36 -19.88 -26.37
N LEU A 204 -4.84 -18.79 -25.80
CA LEU A 204 -4.70 -17.58 -26.59
C LEU A 204 -3.73 -17.91 -27.72
N PRO A 205 -4.03 -17.55 -28.98
CA PRO A 205 -3.08 -17.73 -30.06
C PRO A 205 -1.75 -17.11 -29.66
N ALA A 206 -0.64 -17.79 -29.97
CA ALA A 206 0.71 -17.34 -29.66
C ALA A 206 0.84 -15.86 -30.04
N ALA A 207 1.21 -15.03 -29.08
CA ALA A 207 1.37 -13.61 -29.33
C ALA A 207 2.46 -13.43 -30.40
N ALA A 208 2.24 -12.52 -31.35
CA ALA A 208 3.24 -12.20 -32.38
C ALA A 208 4.53 -11.58 -31.80
N VAL A 209 4.53 -11.21 -30.51
CA VAL A 209 5.63 -10.62 -29.76
C VAL A 209 5.74 -11.34 -28.41
N PRO A 210 6.93 -11.79 -27.98
CA PRO A 210 7.17 -12.38 -26.66
C PRO A 210 6.68 -11.47 -25.52
N GLN A 211 6.09 -12.06 -24.49
CA GLN A 211 5.42 -11.34 -23.42
C GLN A 211 5.92 -11.74 -22.04
N THR A 212 5.93 -10.77 -21.12
CA THR A 212 6.15 -11.09 -19.70
C THR A 212 4.94 -11.80 -19.10
N LEU A 213 5.13 -12.50 -17.98
CA LEU A 213 4.05 -13.15 -17.23
C LEU A 213 2.98 -12.13 -16.83
N PHE A 214 3.40 -10.94 -16.37
CA PHE A 214 2.49 -9.86 -16.03
C PHE A 214 1.60 -9.47 -17.22
N GLU A 215 2.18 -9.25 -18.40
CA GLU A 215 1.42 -8.90 -19.60
C GLU A 215 0.47 -10.03 -20.04
N LYS A 216 0.90 -11.29 -19.93
CA LYS A 216 0.06 -12.46 -20.25
C LYS A 216 -1.17 -12.53 -19.35
N ILE A 217 -1.01 -12.27 -18.05
CA ILE A 217 -2.13 -12.21 -17.09
C ILE A 217 -3.02 -11.00 -17.42
N LEU A 218 -2.43 -9.82 -17.59
CA LEU A 218 -3.19 -8.59 -17.81
C LEU A 218 -4.03 -8.65 -19.10
N LYS A 219 -3.48 -9.21 -20.19
CA LYS A 219 -4.23 -9.42 -21.45
C LYS A 219 -5.42 -10.36 -21.27
N ARG A 220 -5.27 -11.43 -20.49
CA ARG A 220 -6.37 -12.37 -20.19
C ARG A 220 -7.51 -11.71 -19.44
N HIS A 221 -7.19 -10.77 -18.55
CA HIS A 221 -8.16 -10.08 -17.71
C HIS A 221 -8.67 -8.75 -18.29
N ARG A 222 -8.11 -8.29 -19.41
CA ARG A 222 -8.51 -7.04 -20.07
C ARG A 222 -10.01 -7.03 -20.38
N LEU A 223 -10.64 -5.88 -20.13
CA LEU A 223 -12.03 -5.62 -20.45
C LEU A 223 -12.11 -4.62 -21.61
N THR A 224 -13.04 -4.83 -22.53
CA THR A 224 -13.34 -3.84 -23.57
C THR A 224 -14.21 -2.74 -23.00
N ALA A 225 -13.74 -1.49 -23.06
CA ALA A 225 -14.50 -0.32 -22.65
C ALA A 225 -14.24 0.87 -23.60
N PRO A 226 -15.15 1.86 -23.68
CA PRO A 226 -14.91 3.05 -24.49
C PRO A 226 -13.60 3.76 -24.10
N HIS A 227 -12.91 4.31 -25.09
CA HIS A 227 -11.64 5.01 -24.93
C HIS A 227 -10.50 4.16 -24.34
N THR A 228 -10.60 2.83 -24.43
CA THR A 228 -9.47 1.92 -24.16
C THR A 228 -8.94 1.33 -25.47
N PRO A 229 -7.61 1.23 -25.65
CA PRO A 229 -7.03 0.71 -26.89
C PRO A 229 -7.15 -0.82 -26.99
N ASP A 230 -7.30 -1.33 -28.21
CA ASP A 230 -7.32 -2.78 -28.49
C ASP A 230 -5.96 -3.45 -28.26
N ARG A 231 -4.89 -2.70 -28.52
CA ARG A 231 -3.50 -3.11 -28.34
C ARG A 231 -2.81 -2.07 -27.44
N PRO A 232 -3.00 -2.14 -26.11
CA PRO A 232 -2.42 -1.18 -25.19
C PRO A 232 -0.89 -1.15 -25.28
N GLN A 233 -0.34 0.04 -25.21
CA GLN A 233 1.08 0.34 -25.06
C GLN A 233 1.35 0.93 -23.67
N THR A 234 2.62 0.97 -23.27
CA THR A 234 3.03 1.64 -22.03
C THR A 234 2.41 3.02 -21.91
N GLY A 235 1.74 3.27 -20.78
CA GLY A 235 1.08 4.55 -20.50
C GLY A 235 -0.41 4.60 -20.82
N ASP A 236 -0.92 3.65 -21.61
CA ASP A 236 -2.35 3.58 -21.94
C ASP A 236 -3.21 3.16 -20.74
N GLY A 237 -4.33 3.84 -20.54
CA GLY A 237 -5.36 3.44 -19.58
C GLY A 237 -6.25 2.31 -20.10
N LEU A 238 -6.49 1.31 -19.26
CA LEU A 238 -7.40 0.20 -19.54
C LEU A 238 -8.14 -0.25 -18.28
N PHE A 239 -9.09 -1.17 -18.47
CA PHE A 239 -9.74 -1.88 -17.38
C PHE A 239 -9.39 -3.35 -17.44
N VAL A 240 -9.23 -3.95 -16.26
CA VAL A 240 -9.10 -5.40 -16.09
C VAL A 240 -10.15 -5.92 -15.11
N ARG A 241 -10.54 -7.18 -15.29
CA ARG A 241 -11.37 -7.92 -14.33
C ARG A 241 -10.51 -8.27 -13.12
N ALA A 242 -10.94 -7.90 -11.93
CA ALA A 242 -10.34 -8.37 -10.69
C ALA A 242 -11.00 -9.69 -10.24
N ASP A 243 -10.20 -10.72 -9.95
CA ASP A 243 -10.69 -11.98 -9.39
C ASP A 243 -10.96 -11.86 -7.90
N TRP A 244 -10.09 -11.15 -7.18
CA TRP A 244 -10.21 -10.87 -5.75
C TRP A 244 -10.13 -9.37 -5.50
N ARG A 245 -11.04 -8.88 -4.67
CA ARG A 245 -11.08 -7.49 -4.24
C ARG A 245 -11.12 -7.48 -2.72
N PHE A 246 -10.18 -6.79 -2.09
CA PHE A 246 -10.23 -6.63 -0.65
C PHE A 246 -10.13 -5.17 -0.20
N ILE A 247 -10.73 -4.90 0.94
CA ILE A 247 -10.76 -3.57 1.54
C ILE A 247 -10.57 -3.72 3.04
N HIS A 248 -10.05 -2.66 3.66
CA HIS A 248 -9.90 -2.61 5.10
C HIS A 248 -10.57 -1.35 5.70
N GLU A 249 -10.64 -1.29 7.02
CA GLU A 249 -11.57 -0.45 7.80
C GLU A 249 -11.48 1.05 7.48
N TYR A 250 -10.28 1.54 7.15
CA TYR A 250 -10.06 2.93 6.76
C TYR A 250 -10.79 3.35 5.49
N TYR A 251 -11.10 2.40 4.60
CA TYR A 251 -11.63 2.72 3.28
C TYR A 251 -13.07 2.23 3.09
N THR A 252 -13.53 1.25 3.87
CA THR A 252 -14.86 0.65 3.67
C THR A 252 -16.01 1.66 3.83
N GLY A 253 -15.98 2.49 4.89
CA GLY A 253 -17.00 3.52 5.10
C GLY A 253 -17.02 4.56 3.96
N MET A 254 -15.85 4.88 3.42
CA MET A 254 -15.69 5.84 2.33
C MET A 254 -16.21 5.25 1.02
N ALA A 255 -15.85 4.00 0.70
CA ALA A 255 -16.34 3.29 -0.47
C ALA A 255 -17.87 3.18 -0.45
N ASP A 256 -18.46 2.83 0.71
CA ASP A 256 -19.91 2.80 0.88
C ASP A 256 -20.55 4.17 0.59
N THR A 257 -20.00 5.23 1.17
CA THR A 257 -20.50 6.60 0.99
C THR A 257 -20.43 7.04 -0.47
N LEU A 258 -19.30 6.76 -1.14
CA LEU A 258 -19.11 7.05 -2.56
C LEU A 258 -20.13 6.32 -3.44
N MET A 259 -20.35 5.02 -3.20
CA MET A 259 -21.36 4.23 -3.93
C MET A 259 -22.77 4.75 -3.67
N LYS A 260 -23.14 5.03 -2.41
CA LYS A 260 -24.46 5.60 -2.07
C LYS A 260 -24.71 6.93 -2.80
N ASN A 261 -23.71 7.80 -2.83
CA ASN A 261 -23.81 9.10 -3.47
C ASN A 261 -23.90 9.01 -5.01
N ALA A 262 -23.24 8.01 -5.61
CA ALA A 262 -23.22 7.84 -7.06
C ALA A 262 -24.40 7.01 -7.58
N LEU A 263 -24.86 6.02 -6.82
CA LEU A 263 -25.73 4.93 -7.27
C LEU A 263 -27.07 4.85 -6.52
N GLY A 264 -27.24 5.60 -5.44
CA GLY A 264 -28.36 5.45 -4.51
C GLY A 264 -28.08 4.42 -3.41
N GLN A 265 -29.03 4.25 -2.48
CA GLN A 265 -28.85 3.38 -1.30
C GLN A 265 -28.84 1.87 -1.64
N ASP A 266 -29.50 1.49 -2.74
CA ASP A 266 -29.80 0.10 -3.11
C ASP A 266 -28.93 -0.43 -4.25
N PHE A 267 -27.61 -0.21 -4.18
CA PHE A 267 -26.67 -0.80 -5.15
C PHE A 267 -26.37 -2.28 -4.84
N THR A 268 -26.09 -3.06 -5.88
CA THR A 268 -25.73 -4.48 -5.76
C THR A 268 -24.24 -4.68 -6.02
N LEU A 269 -23.60 -5.54 -5.22
CA LEU A 269 -22.21 -5.93 -5.41
C LEU A 269 -22.08 -7.09 -6.41
N GLN A 270 -21.04 -7.04 -7.24
CA GLN A 270 -20.71 -8.07 -8.21
C GLN A 270 -19.83 -9.14 -7.55
N SER A 271 -20.23 -10.41 -7.66
CA SER A 271 -19.55 -11.56 -7.03
C SER A 271 -19.14 -11.31 -5.56
N PRO A 272 -20.09 -11.12 -4.61
CA PRO A 272 -19.78 -10.83 -3.21
C PRO A 272 -18.83 -11.85 -2.54
N ALA A 273 -18.88 -13.11 -2.98
CA ALA A 273 -17.98 -14.18 -2.49
C ALA A 273 -16.49 -13.97 -2.84
N GLN A 274 -16.20 -13.06 -3.78
CA GLN A 274 -14.86 -12.63 -4.20
C GLN A 274 -14.46 -11.26 -3.62
N ILE A 275 -15.24 -10.75 -2.66
CA ILE A 275 -14.97 -9.54 -1.92
C ILE A 275 -14.67 -9.92 -0.46
N VAL A 276 -13.53 -9.49 0.05
CA VAL A 276 -13.10 -9.77 1.42
C VAL A 276 -12.83 -8.48 2.17
N VAL A 277 -13.33 -8.39 3.39
CA VAL A 277 -13.22 -7.22 4.25
C VAL A 277 -12.28 -7.54 5.42
N PHE A 278 -11.35 -6.63 5.72
CA PHE A 278 -10.35 -6.81 6.77
C PHE A 278 -10.45 -5.72 7.84
N GLU A 279 -10.43 -6.12 9.10
CA GLU A 279 -10.23 -5.24 10.25
C GLU A 279 -8.96 -5.70 10.94
N ASP A 280 -7.82 -5.15 10.52
CA ASP A 280 -6.46 -5.57 10.88
C ASP A 280 -5.59 -4.41 11.42
N HIS A 281 -6.07 -3.18 11.41
CA HIS A 281 -5.37 -1.99 11.91
C HIS A 281 -5.86 -1.51 13.28
N THR A 282 -6.90 -2.13 13.84
CA THR A 282 -7.60 -1.61 15.03
C THR A 282 -7.33 -2.37 16.33
N SER A 283 -6.69 -3.54 16.31
CA SER A 283 -6.49 -4.39 17.52
C SER A 283 -5.88 -3.68 18.72
N TYR A 284 -5.04 -2.67 18.48
CA TYR A 284 -4.27 -1.98 19.51
C TYR A 284 -4.54 -0.48 19.58
N VAL A 285 -5.67 0.02 19.04
CA VAL A 285 -5.98 1.46 19.04
C VAL A 285 -6.17 2.04 20.44
N GLU A 286 -6.55 1.23 21.42
CA GLU A 286 -6.68 1.64 22.82
C GLU A 286 -5.33 1.72 23.54
N GLU A 287 -4.31 1.02 23.05
CA GLU A 287 -2.94 1.05 23.58
C GLU A 287 -2.01 2.00 22.80
N SER A 288 -2.36 2.30 21.54
CA SER A 288 -1.54 3.14 20.67
C SER A 288 -1.41 4.56 21.24
N PRO A 289 -0.18 5.02 21.57
CA PRO A 289 0.02 6.36 22.11
C PRO A 289 -0.46 7.47 21.18
N ALA A 290 -0.43 7.23 19.86
CA ALA A 290 -0.92 8.17 18.87
C ALA A 290 -2.45 8.34 18.94
N HIS A 291 -3.19 7.23 19.04
CA HIS A 291 -4.65 7.24 19.09
C HIS A 291 -5.18 7.78 20.42
N VAL A 292 -4.56 7.36 21.54
CA VAL A 292 -4.94 7.78 22.88
C VAL A 292 -4.72 9.29 23.05
N ARG A 293 -3.52 9.81 22.75
CA ARG A 293 -3.23 11.25 22.88
C ARG A 293 -4.02 12.12 21.90
N GLY A 294 -4.34 11.57 20.73
CA GLY A 294 -5.13 12.27 19.71
C GLY A 294 -6.64 12.28 19.96
N GLY A 295 -7.13 11.55 20.97
CA GLY A 295 -8.58 11.43 21.22
C GLY A 295 -9.33 10.71 20.07
N LEU A 296 -8.65 9.82 19.34
CA LEU A 296 -9.15 9.24 18.09
C LEU A 296 -9.94 7.93 18.26
N ILE A 297 -9.92 7.36 19.46
CA ILE A 297 -10.49 6.04 19.76
C ILE A 297 -11.95 5.93 19.32
N ALA A 298 -12.78 6.92 19.67
CA ALA A 298 -14.20 6.93 19.28
C ALA A 298 -14.40 6.94 17.75
N ASN A 299 -13.57 7.71 17.02
CA ASN A 299 -13.64 7.76 15.56
C ASN A 299 -13.19 6.44 14.93
N MET A 300 -12.14 5.80 15.48
CA MET A 300 -11.66 4.49 15.02
C MET A 300 -12.74 3.40 15.22
N HIS A 301 -13.44 3.41 16.34
CA HIS A 301 -14.57 2.49 16.57
C HIS A 301 -15.74 2.77 15.62
N ALA A 302 -16.08 4.04 15.38
CA ALA A 302 -17.15 4.40 14.45
C ALA A 302 -16.84 3.93 13.01
N MET A 303 -15.60 4.12 12.56
CA MET A 303 -15.10 3.64 11.28
C MET A 303 -15.16 2.11 11.17
N SER A 304 -14.71 1.41 12.21
CA SER A 304 -14.80 -0.06 12.28
C SER A 304 -16.26 -0.54 12.24
N GLN A 305 -17.16 0.15 12.94
CA GLN A 305 -18.58 -0.16 12.92
C GLN A 305 -19.21 0.09 11.54
N ALA A 306 -18.80 1.14 10.82
CA ALA A 306 -19.26 1.38 9.45
C ALA A 306 -18.87 0.23 8.51
N GLN A 307 -17.64 -0.29 8.65
CA GLN A 307 -17.21 -1.48 7.93
C GLN A 307 -18.06 -2.72 8.28
N ARG A 308 -18.28 -2.99 9.57
CA ARG A 308 -19.08 -4.14 10.02
C ARG A 308 -20.52 -4.06 9.49
N ASN A 309 -21.12 -2.88 9.50
CA ASN A 309 -22.44 -2.64 8.92
C ASN A 309 -22.46 -2.87 7.40
N PHE A 310 -21.42 -2.43 6.69
CA PHE A 310 -21.27 -2.67 5.26
C PHE A 310 -21.17 -4.16 4.94
N ALA A 311 -20.30 -4.89 5.66
CA ALA A 311 -20.10 -6.31 5.48
C ALA A 311 -21.39 -7.10 5.78
N ALA A 312 -22.10 -6.77 6.87
CA ALA A 312 -23.35 -7.41 7.24
C ALA A 312 -24.46 -7.16 6.19
N ARG A 313 -24.61 -5.92 5.70
CA ARG A 313 -25.62 -5.57 4.70
C ARG A 313 -25.46 -6.34 3.40
N HIS A 314 -24.22 -6.62 2.99
CA HIS A 314 -23.90 -7.28 1.72
C HIS A 314 -23.52 -8.76 1.86
N GLY A 315 -23.58 -9.33 3.07
CA GLY A 315 -23.20 -10.72 3.32
C GLY A 315 -21.74 -11.04 2.99
N LEU A 316 -20.83 -10.09 3.24
CA LEU A 316 -19.41 -10.22 2.88
C LEU A 316 -18.64 -11.02 3.90
N ARG A 317 -17.62 -11.74 3.42
CA ARG A 317 -16.63 -12.36 4.31
C ARG A 317 -15.78 -11.27 4.96
N MET A 318 -15.69 -11.34 6.28
CA MET A 318 -14.91 -10.40 7.07
C MET A 318 -13.92 -11.15 7.97
N HIS A 319 -12.68 -10.69 7.99
CA HIS A 319 -11.67 -11.10 8.97
C HIS A 319 -11.44 -9.96 9.94
N ARG A 320 -11.57 -10.25 11.24
CA ARG A 320 -11.37 -9.28 12.32
C ARG A 320 -10.31 -9.79 13.27
N THR A 321 -9.25 -9.03 13.43
CA THR A 321 -8.25 -9.27 14.45
C THR A 321 -8.82 -8.96 15.83
N LEU A 322 -8.39 -9.72 16.83
CA LEU A 322 -8.88 -9.59 18.20
C LEU A 322 -7.96 -8.67 19.01
N THR A 323 -8.51 -8.05 20.05
CA THR A 323 -7.67 -7.40 21.09
C THR A 323 -7.06 -8.44 22.02
N ASP A 324 -6.03 -8.08 22.80
CA ASP A 324 -5.42 -9.00 23.76
C ASP A 324 -6.45 -9.57 24.76
N ALA A 325 -7.42 -8.75 25.19
CA ALA A 325 -8.49 -9.18 26.09
C ALA A 325 -9.49 -10.15 25.42
N GLU A 326 -9.77 -9.96 24.14
CA GLU A 326 -10.65 -10.86 23.37
C GLU A 326 -9.96 -12.20 23.07
N VAL A 327 -8.64 -12.20 22.84
CA VAL A 327 -7.88 -13.44 22.60
C VAL A 327 -7.95 -14.39 23.79
N LEU A 328 -8.03 -13.89 25.03
CA LEU A 328 -8.22 -14.73 26.23
C LEU A 328 -9.54 -15.53 26.21
N GLN A 329 -10.49 -15.13 25.36
CA GLN A 329 -11.80 -15.77 25.19
C GLN A 329 -11.93 -16.42 23.80
N ASP A 330 -10.88 -16.39 22.97
CA ASP A 330 -10.86 -17.03 21.65
C ASP A 330 -10.89 -18.55 21.82
N ASP A 331 -11.83 -19.20 21.14
CA ASP A 331 -11.98 -20.65 21.14
C ASP A 331 -11.18 -21.33 20.01
N GLY A 332 -10.30 -20.57 19.36
CA GLY A 332 -9.43 -21.02 18.28
C GLY A 332 -10.11 -21.03 16.91
N ARG A 333 -11.37 -20.57 16.80
CA ARG A 333 -12.08 -20.48 15.51
C ARG A 333 -11.88 -19.14 14.80
N ASN A 334 -11.31 -18.14 15.47
CA ASN A 334 -10.99 -16.87 14.82
C ASN A 334 -9.89 -17.07 13.77
N VAL A 335 -10.24 -16.85 12.51
CA VAL A 335 -9.28 -16.80 11.40
C VAL A 335 -9.12 -15.34 11.02
N ALA A 336 -8.00 -14.75 11.39
CA ALA A 336 -7.69 -13.35 11.13
C ALA A 336 -6.19 -13.12 10.95
N GLY A 337 -5.85 -11.93 10.47
CA GLY A 337 -4.49 -11.51 10.23
C GLY A 337 -4.43 -10.31 9.30
N ILE A 338 -3.21 -9.92 8.98
CA ILE A 338 -2.91 -8.82 8.05
C ILE A 338 -3.47 -9.15 6.67
N SER A 339 -4.24 -8.23 6.09
CA SER A 339 -5.06 -8.38 4.89
C SER A 339 -4.38 -9.09 3.72
N HIS A 340 -3.23 -8.61 3.26
CA HIS A 340 -2.56 -9.20 2.10
C HIS A 340 -1.88 -10.55 2.41
N ALA A 341 -1.47 -10.81 3.66
CA ALA A 341 -1.01 -12.13 4.09
C ALA A 341 -2.18 -13.12 4.09
N MET A 342 -3.33 -12.71 4.61
CA MET A 342 -4.57 -13.50 4.55
C MET A 342 -5.01 -13.81 3.12
N VAL A 343 -4.85 -12.85 2.19
CA VAL A 343 -5.16 -13.07 0.77
C VAL A 343 -4.22 -14.09 0.13
N ALA A 344 -2.91 -14.00 0.41
CA ALA A 344 -1.95 -15.00 -0.04
C ALA A 344 -2.16 -16.37 0.64
N GLU A 345 -2.51 -16.43 1.91
CA GLU A 345 -2.69 -17.69 2.64
C GLU A 345 -4.00 -18.40 2.30
N HIS A 346 -5.08 -17.68 1.98
CA HIS A 346 -6.43 -18.26 1.89
C HIS A 346 -7.16 -18.08 0.55
N TYR A 347 -6.78 -17.13 -0.30
CA TYR A 347 -7.61 -16.71 -1.44
C TYR A 347 -6.93 -16.77 -2.81
N ALA A 348 -5.85 -16.02 -3.00
CA ALA A 348 -5.25 -15.81 -4.32
C ALA A 348 -4.70 -17.10 -4.93
N LEU A 349 -4.85 -17.27 -6.24
CA LEU A 349 -4.31 -18.39 -7.01
C LEU A 349 -3.48 -17.89 -8.20
N PRO A 350 -2.51 -18.69 -8.69
CA PRO A 350 -1.69 -18.31 -9.83
C PRO A 350 -2.49 -17.86 -11.04
N GLY A 351 -2.02 -16.79 -11.69
CA GLY A 351 -2.61 -16.22 -12.88
C GLY A 351 -3.79 -15.27 -12.64
N GLN A 352 -4.19 -15.03 -11.38
CA GLN A 352 -5.30 -14.12 -11.05
C GLN A 352 -4.87 -12.65 -10.94
N VAL A 353 -5.84 -11.74 -11.07
CA VAL A 353 -5.73 -10.33 -10.73
C VAL A 353 -6.31 -10.09 -9.33
N VAL A 354 -5.47 -9.58 -8.42
CA VAL A 354 -5.83 -9.27 -7.03
C VAL A 354 -5.69 -7.77 -6.80
N VAL A 355 -6.75 -7.12 -6.30
CA VAL A 355 -6.69 -5.70 -5.95
C VAL A 355 -7.12 -5.45 -4.51
N GLY A 356 -6.47 -4.48 -3.89
CA GLY A 356 -6.69 -4.11 -2.50
C GLY A 356 -6.59 -2.61 -2.28
N THR A 357 -7.21 -2.07 -1.23
CA THR A 357 -7.04 -0.65 -0.85
C THR A 357 -5.73 -0.37 -0.09
N ASP A 358 -4.77 -1.29 -0.14
CA ASP A 358 -3.47 -1.17 0.52
C ASP A 358 -2.32 -1.23 -0.49
N SER A 359 -1.24 -0.47 -0.23
CA SER A 359 -0.09 -0.40 -1.13
C SER A 359 0.70 -1.70 -1.24
N HIS A 360 0.63 -2.57 -0.22
CA HIS A 360 1.34 -3.84 -0.16
C HIS A 360 0.51 -5.04 -0.67
N THR A 361 -0.62 -4.77 -1.33
CA THR A 361 -1.34 -5.76 -2.16
C THR A 361 -0.42 -6.60 -3.07
N PRO A 362 0.68 -6.06 -3.65
CA PRO A 362 1.69 -6.84 -4.37
C PRO A 362 2.24 -8.10 -3.67
N HIS A 363 2.05 -8.26 -2.36
CA HIS A 363 2.38 -9.48 -1.62
C HIS A 363 1.86 -10.77 -2.29
N SER A 364 0.66 -10.75 -2.89
CA SER A 364 0.12 -11.94 -3.61
C SER A 364 0.85 -12.27 -4.91
N GLY A 365 1.72 -11.39 -5.40
CA GLY A 365 2.59 -11.63 -6.55
C GLY A 365 3.56 -12.80 -6.36
N ALA A 366 3.88 -13.17 -5.12
CA ALA A 366 4.65 -14.37 -4.78
C ALA A 366 4.00 -15.68 -5.23
N LEU A 367 2.69 -15.66 -5.51
CA LEU A 367 1.92 -16.79 -6.02
C LEU A 367 1.73 -16.73 -7.55
N GLY A 368 2.41 -15.82 -8.26
CA GLY A 368 2.18 -15.60 -9.69
C GLY A 368 0.88 -14.85 -10.01
N CYS A 369 0.43 -13.98 -9.10
CA CYS A 369 -0.71 -13.09 -9.33
C CYS A 369 -0.25 -11.73 -9.86
N VAL A 370 -1.09 -11.08 -10.65
CA VAL A 370 -0.98 -9.63 -10.84
C VAL A 370 -1.70 -8.96 -9.67
N ALA A 371 -0.94 -8.38 -8.74
CA ALA A 371 -1.50 -7.84 -7.51
C ALA A 371 -1.08 -6.38 -7.29
N PHE A 372 -2.04 -5.46 -7.15
CA PHE A 372 -1.72 -4.04 -7.00
C PHE A 372 -2.76 -3.29 -6.15
N GLY A 373 -2.28 -2.24 -5.47
CA GLY A 373 -3.12 -1.37 -4.66
C GLY A 373 -3.94 -0.40 -5.50
N VAL A 374 -5.15 -0.06 -5.06
CA VAL A 374 -6.05 0.90 -5.71
C VAL A 374 -6.70 1.87 -4.72
N GLY A 375 -7.14 3.03 -5.22
CA GLY A 375 -7.88 4.01 -4.44
C GLY A 375 -9.30 3.53 -4.08
N THR A 376 -9.95 4.26 -3.17
CA THR A 376 -11.29 3.92 -2.68
C THR A 376 -12.33 3.91 -3.80
N THR A 377 -12.29 4.87 -4.72
CA THR A 377 -13.26 4.94 -5.83
C THR A 377 -13.04 3.83 -6.85
N ASP A 378 -11.79 3.46 -7.13
CA ASP A 378 -11.47 2.30 -7.97
C ASP A 378 -12.00 1.01 -7.33
N MET A 379 -11.82 0.85 -6.00
CA MET A 379 -12.36 -0.31 -5.29
C MET A 379 -13.89 -0.33 -5.28
N ALA A 380 -14.53 0.82 -5.03
CA ALA A 380 -15.99 0.96 -5.10
C ALA A 380 -16.52 0.61 -6.50
N ASN A 381 -15.83 1.06 -7.56
CA ASN A 381 -16.15 0.67 -8.93
C ASN A 381 -15.95 -0.83 -9.16
N ALA A 382 -14.86 -1.41 -8.66
CA ALA A 382 -14.60 -2.84 -8.77
C ALA A 382 -15.62 -3.69 -8.00
N PHE A 383 -16.17 -3.18 -6.89
CA PHE A 383 -17.23 -3.83 -6.12
C PHE A 383 -18.53 -3.96 -6.93
N VAL A 384 -18.94 -2.92 -7.66
CA VAL A 384 -20.21 -2.92 -8.40
C VAL A 384 -20.09 -3.38 -9.86
N THR A 385 -18.88 -3.38 -10.44
CA THR A 385 -18.67 -3.75 -11.85
C THR A 385 -17.75 -4.95 -12.04
N GLY A 386 -16.92 -5.29 -11.04
CA GLY A 386 -15.80 -6.23 -11.14
C GLY A 386 -14.60 -5.70 -11.93
N ALA A 387 -14.65 -4.45 -12.42
CA ALA A 387 -13.62 -3.84 -13.25
C ALA A 387 -12.77 -2.86 -12.45
N VAL A 388 -11.46 -2.90 -12.67
CA VAL A 388 -10.48 -2.01 -12.05
C VAL A 388 -9.64 -1.33 -13.11
N ARG A 389 -9.36 -0.04 -12.92
CA ARG A 389 -8.54 0.74 -13.85
C ARG A 389 -7.07 0.46 -13.58
N VAL A 390 -6.31 0.30 -14.66
CA VAL A 390 -4.85 0.19 -14.62
C VAL A 390 -4.27 0.95 -15.81
N ARG A 391 -3.10 1.53 -15.63
CA ARG A 391 -2.29 2.06 -16.72
C ARG A 391 -1.26 1.01 -17.09
N TRP A 392 -1.14 0.67 -18.37
CA TRP A 392 -0.21 -0.36 -18.83
C TRP A 392 1.22 0.02 -18.42
N PRO A 393 1.86 -0.75 -17.51
CA PRO A 393 3.17 -0.41 -16.96
C PRO A 393 4.30 -1.01 -17.79
N GLU A 394 5.51 -0.48 -17.60
CA GLU A 394 6.74 -1.17 -18.01
C GLU A 394 7.11 -2.25 -16.98
N CYS A 395 7.83 -3.29 -17.42
CA CYS A 395 8.38 -4.33 -16.55
C CYS A 395 9.90 -4.17 -16.38
N VAL A 396 10.40 -4.40 -15.17
CA VAL A 396 11.83 -4.52 -14.81
C VAL A 396 12.07 -5.96 -14.39
N ARG A 397 13.10 -6.60 -14.93
CA ARG A 397 13.52 -7.93 -14.49
C ARG A 397 14.60 -7.81 -13.42
N VAL A 398 14.43 -8.56 -12.33
CA VAL A 398 15.45 -8.73 -11.29
C VAL A 398 15.89 -10.19 -11.32
N GLU A 399 17.03 -10.44 -11.96
CA GLU A 399 17.65 -11.76 -12.11
C GLU A 399 18.47 -12.10 -10.86
N LEU A 400 18.02 -13.10 -10.11
CA LEU A 400 18.68 -13.57 -8.89
C LEU A 400 19.56 -14.79 -9.20
N GLN A 401 20.85 -14.70 -8.89
CA GLN A 401 21.85 -15.75 -9.12
C GLN A 401 22.37 -16.32 -7.80
N GLY A 402 22.63 -17.62 -7.73
CA GLY A 402 23.10 -18.28 -6.52
C GLY A 402 22.03 -18.38 -5.42
N HIS A 403 22.46 -18.38 -4.16
CA HIS A 403 21.57 -18.53 -3.00
C HIS A 403 21.97 -17.63 -1.83
N LEU A 404 20.99 -17.23 -1.02
CA LEU A 404 21.21 -16.41 0.17
C LEU A 404 22.08 -17.16 1.19
N GLN A 405 23.02 -16.43 1.79
CA GLN A 405 23.90 -16.95 2.83
C GLN A 405 23.19 -17.02 4.20
N PRO A 406 23.64 -17.88 5.13
CA PRO A 406 23.06 -17.95 6.46
C PRO A 406 23.00 -16.59 7.17
N GLY A 407 21.84 -16.23 7.71
CA GLY A 407 21.61 -14.95 8.38
C GLY A 407 21.26 -13.79 7.44
N VAL A 408 21.20 -14.02 6.13
CA VAL A 408 20.72 -13.09 5.11
C VAL A 408 19.34 -13.55 4.63
N THR A 409 18.39 -12.63 4.50
CA THR A 409 17.02 -12.94 4.02
C THR A 409 16.63 -12.09 2.82
N ALA A 410 15.47 -12.37 2.22
CA ALA A 410 14.84 -11.54 1.19
C ALA A 410 14.72 -10.07 1.61
N LYS A 411 14.63 -9.80 2.92
CA LYS A 411 14.65 -8.43 3.44
C LYS A 411 15.96 -7.71 3.10
N ASP A 412 17.10 -8.38 3.28
CA ASP A 412 18.40 -7.80 2.96
C ASP A 412 18.53 -7.53 1.46
N LEU A 413 18.00 -8.43 0.62
CA LEU A 413 17.94 -8.24 -0.84
C LEU A 413 17.13 -7.00 -1.20
N MET A 414 15.97 -6.81 -0.57
CA MET A 414 15.13 -5.64 -0.82
C MET A 414 15.79 -4.34 -0.35
N LEU A 415 16.47 -4.34 0.80
CA LEU A 415 17.24 -3.18 1.26
C LEU A 415 18.42 -2.87 0.33
N HIS A 416 19.07 -3.89 -0.23
CA HIS A 416 20.10 -3.73 -1.25
C HIS A 416 19.54 -3.09 -2.53
N LEU A 417 18.42 -3.60 -3.06
CA LEU A 417 17.77 -3.04 -4.25
C LEU A 417 17.34 -1.58 -4.04
N LEU A 418 16.76 -1.27 -2.88
CA LEU A 418 16.37 0.10 -2.50
C LEU A 418 17.57 1.07 -2.46
N ALA A 419 18.76 0.59 -2.13
CA ALA A 419 19.98 1.39 -2.09
C ALA A 419 20.62 1.61 -3.47
N THR A 420 20.20 0.88 -4.52
CA THR A 420 20.77 1.03 -5.85
C THR A 420 20.48 2.41 -6.46
N PRO A 421 21.39 2.98 -7.28
CA PRO A 421 21.15 4.24 -7.97
C PRO A 421 19.87 4.23 -8.81
N TYR A 422 19.59 3.13 -9.51
CA TYR A 422 18.41 2.97 -10.34
C TYR A 422 17.11 3.26 -9.57
N ILE A 423 16.97 2.68 -8.37
CA ILE A 423 15.77 2.86 -7.55
C ILE A 423 15.77 4.23 -6.87
N ARG A 424 16.90 4.68 -6.33
CA ARG A 424 17.01 5.98 -5.64
C ARG A 424 16.74 7.18 -6.56
N GLU A 425 17.03 7.06 -7.85
CA GLU A 425 16.72 8.07 -8.86
C GLU A 425 15.25 8.03 -9.33
N GLY A 426 14.43 7.11 -8.82
CA GLY A 426 13.01 7.01 -9.10
C GLY A 426 12.66 6.23 -10.37
N HIS A 427 13.62 5.52 -10.99
CA HIS A 427 13.36 4.76 -12.22
C HIS A 427 12.43 3.56 -11.99
N GLY A 428 12.20 3.12 -10.75
CA GLY A 428 11.24 2.06 -10.41
C GLY A 428 9.76 2.49 -10.40
N VAL A 429 9.48 3.81 -10.43
CA VAL A 429 8.13 4.34 -10.18
C VAL A 429 7.12 3.86 -11.22
N GLY A 430 6.05 3.20 -10.75
CA GLY A 430 4.95 2.71 -11.58
C GLY A 430 5.25 1.48 -12.42
N LYS A 431 6.45 0.89 -12.29
CA LYS A 431 6.86 -0.32 -13.02
C LYS A 431 6.47 -1.59 -12.28
N VAL A 432 6.44 -2.70 -13.00
CA VAL A 432 6.29 -4.04 -12.43
C VAL A 432 7.66 -4.67 -12.28
N PHE A 433 7.96 -5.20 -11.10
CA PHE A 433 9.20 -5.93 -10.85
C PHE A 433 8.94 -7.43 -10.97
N GLU A 434 9.54 -8.07 -11.97
CA GLU A 434 9.53 -9.52 -12.12
C GLU A 434 10.82 -10.09 -11.55
N PHE A 435 10.72 -10.86 -10.47
CA PHE A 435 11.88 -11.55 -9.90
C PHE A 435 12.03 -12.91 -10.55
N ALA A 436 13.20 -13.14 -11.15
CA ALA A 436 13.53 -14.29 -11.96
C ALA A 436 14.92 -14.83 -11.60
N GLY A 437 15.40 -15.82 -12.35
CA GLY A 437 16.70 -16.47 -12.14
C GLY A 437 16.66 -17.66 -11.19
N GLU A 438 17.76 -18.41 -11.18
CA GLU A 438 17.89 -19.65 -10.40
C GLU A 438 17.71 -19.42 -8.88
N GLY A 439 18.03 -18.22 -8.39
CA GLY A 439 17.90 -17.87 -6.98
C GLY A 439 16.49 -17.99 -6.43
N ILE A 440 15.47 -17.82 -7.29
CA ILE A 440 14.05 -17.96 -6.90
C ILE A 440 13.71 -19.38 -6.44
N ALA A 441 14.34 -20.40 -7.03
CA ALA A 441 14.10 -21.79 -6.65
C ALA A 441 14.56 -22.10 -5.22
N HIS A 442 15.44 -21.27 -4.64
CA HIS A 442 15.93 -21.39 -3.28
C HIS A 442 15.12 -20.60 -2.25
N LEU A 443 14.17 -19.77 -2.70
CA LEU A 443 13.32 -18.97 -1.82
C LEU A 443 11.96 -19.65 -1.63
N ARG A 444 11.55 -19.81 -0.37
CA ARG A 444 10.18 -20.22 -0.04
C ARG A 444 9.19 -19.12 -0.37
N THR A 445 7.91 -19.49 -0.48
CA THR A 445 6.83 -18.54 -0.82
C THR A 445 6.77 -17.35 0.14
N ASP A 446 7.01 -17.54 1.43
CA ASP A 446 7.02 -16.43 2.40
C ASP A 446 8.19 -15.45 2.10
N GLU A 447 9.39 -15.92 1.75
CA GLU A 447 10.49 -15.05 1.32
C GLU A 447 10.19 -14.34 -0.01
N ARG A 448 9.56 -15.03 -0.98
CA ARG A 448 9.09 -14.42 -2.23
C ARG A 448 8.05 -13.32 -1.96
N ALA A 449 7.20 -13.50 -0.95
CA ALA A 449 6.22 -12.51 -0.55
C ALA A 449 6.87 -11.27 0.05
N THR A 450 8.01 -11.39 0.74
CA THR A 450 8.82 -10.24 1.15
C THR A 450 9.30 -9.44 -0.07
N LEU A 451 9.77 -10.12 -1.13
CA LEU A 451 10.21 -9.46 -2.38
C LEU A 451 9.07 -8.67 -3.03
N THR A 452 7.94 -9.33 -3.28
CA THR A 452 6.84 -8.69 -4.01
C THR A 452 6.10 -7.64 -3.17
N ASN A 453 6.03 -7.81 -1.85
CA ASN A 453 5.47 -6.83 -0.93
C ASN A 453 6.26 -5.51 -0.92
N MET A 454 7.59 -5.59 -0.81
CA MET A 454 8.47 -4.42 -0.76
C MET A 454 8.68 -3.74 -2.13
N CYS A 455 8.09 -4.24 -3.21
CA CYS A 455 8.02 -3.49 -4.48
C CYS A 455 7.31 -2.15 -4.32
N ALA A 456 6.43 -2.01 -3.33
CA ALA A 456 5.83 -0.73 -2.99
C ALA A 456 6.90 0.33 -2.63
N GLU A 457 7.95 -0.06 -1.90
CA GLU A 457 9.05 0.82 -1.53
C GLU A 457 10.00 1.10 -2.72
N LEU A 458 10.09 0.19 -3.71
CA LEU A 458 10.78 0.44 -4.98
C LEU A 458 10.07 1.47 -5.87
N GLY A 459 8.89 1.95 -5.46
CA GLY A 459 7.98 2.76 -6.26
C GLY A 459 7.16 1.94 -7.27
N GLY A 460 7.27 0.62 -7.25
CA GLY A 460 6.62 -0.28 -8.20
C GLY A 460 5.10 -0.30 -8.05
N LEU A 461 4.42 -0.57 -9.18
CA LEU A 461 2.99 -0.89 -9.20
C LEU A 461 2.73 -2.27 -8.58
N SER A 462 3.59 -3.24 -8.87
CA SER A 462 3.46 -4.63 -8.47
C SER A 462 4.82 -5.33 -8.49
N GLY A 463 4.93 -6.43 -7.75
CA GLY A 463 6.00 -7.41 -7.86
C GLY A 463 5.40 -8.76 -8.24
N ILE A 464 6.10 -9.57 -9.02
CA ILE A 464 5.62 -10.89 -9.43
C ILE A 464 6.75 -11.91 -9.50
N VAL A 465 6.44 -13.15 -9.10
CA VAL A 465 7.30 -14.32 -9.27
C VAL A 465 6.51 -15.36 -10.07
N ALA A 466 7.12 -16.00 -11.06
CA ALA A 466 6.47 -17.09 -11.78
C ALA A 466 6.09 -18.23 -10.82
N PRO A 467 4.86 -18.76 -10.91
CA PRO A 467 4.43 -19.84 -10.03
C PRO A 467 5.17 -21.14 -10.37
N ASP A 468 5.54 -21.90 -9.35
CA ASP A 468 6.28 -23.16 -9.49
C ASP A 468 5.85 -24.21 -8.45
N ALA A 469 6.64 -25.28 -8.30
CA ALA A 469 6.37 -26.35 -7.33
C ALA A 469 6.32 -25.84 -5.87
N GLU A 470 7.08 -24.81 -5.52
CA GLU A 470 7.06 -24.18 -4.20
C GLU A 470 5.74 -23.41 -3.99
N THR A 471 5.22 -22.74 -5.02
CA THR A 471 3.88 -22.14 -5.00
C THR A 471 2.79 -23.18 -4.73
N LEU A 472 2.86 -24.34 -5.40
CA LEU A 472 1.91 -25.44 -5.20
C LEU A 472 2.01 -26.02 -3.78
N ARG A 473 3.24 -26.23 -3.27
CA ARG A 473 3.47 -26.67 -1.89
C ARG A 473 2.80 -25.72 -0.90
N PHE A 474 3.03 -24.43 -1.05
CA PHE A 474 2.48 -23.41 -0.16
C PHE A 474 0.95 -23.44 -0.15
N ILE A 475 0.29 -23.44 -1.32
CA ILE A 475 -1.18 -23.47 -1.40
C ILE A 475 -1.73 -24.74 -0.75
N ARG A 476 -1.12 -25.89 -1.01
CA ARG A 476 -1.53 -27.17 -0.44
C ARG A 476 -1.38 -27.19 1.08
N GLU A 477 -0.25 -26.72 1.60
CA GLU A 477 0.02 -26.69 3.04
C GLU A 477 -0.90 -25.71 3.79
N ARG A 478 -1.15 -24.52 3.23
CA ARG A 478 -1.95 -23.48 3.89
C ARG A 478 -3.45 -23.71 3.77
N ARG A 479 -3.92 -24.37 2.71
CA ARG A 479 -5.36 -24.47 2.38
C ARG A 479 -5.88 -25.88 2.23
N GLY A 480 -5.01 -26.88 2.06
CA GLY A 480 -5.42 -28.24 1.69
C GLY A 480 -6.04 -28.33 0.29
N VAL A 481 -5.71 -27.40 -0.61
CA VAL A 481 -6.26 -27.33 -1.98
C VAL A 481 -5.15 -27.58 -3.00
N GLU A 482 -5.47 -28.33 -4.05
CA GLU A 482 -4.60 -28.51 -5.23
C GLU A 482 -4.83 -27.37 -6.23
N ALA A 483 -3.75 -26.68 -6.61
CA ALA A 483 -3.76 -25.66 -7.67
C ALA A 483 -3.09 -26.20 -8.94
N VAL A 484 -3.42 -25.59 -10.08
CA VAL A 484 -2.84 -25.95 -11.39
C VAL A 484 -2.05 -24.76 -11.91
N ILE A 485 -0.83 -25.04 -12.35
CA ILE A 485 0.02 -24.12 -13.11
C ILE A 485 -0.12 -24.51 -14.58
N ASP A 486 -0.70 -23.63 -15.37
CA ASP A 486 -0.86 -23.84 -16.81
C ASP A 486 0.44 -23.46 -17.53
N ASP A 487 0.75 -24.11 -18.66
CA ASP A 487 1.99 -23.91 -19.42
C ASP A 487 2.28 -22.44 -19.80
N TRP A 488 1.26 -21.58 -19.86
CA TRP A 488 1.46 -20.17 -20.20
C TRP A 488 1.96 -19.31 -19.02
N MET A 489 1.95 -19.82 -17.79
CA MET A 489 2.21 -19.08 -16.54
C MET A 489 3.70 -18.84 -16.29
N HIS A 490 4.43 -18.40 -17.32
CA HIS A 490 5.79 -17.91 -17.25
C HIS A 490 5.99 -16.82 -18.32
N SER A 491 7.07 -16.03 -18.22
CA SER A 491 7.45 -15.09 -19.29
C SER A 491 7.97 -15.85 -20.52
N ASP A 492 7.64 -15.36 -21.71
CA ASP A 492 8.18 -15.93 -22.96
C ASP A 492 9.69 -15.66 -23.07
N ASP A 493 10.41 -16.57 -23.74
CA ASP A 493 11.79 -16.31 -24.14
C ASP A 493 11.85 -15.07 -25.03
N GLY A 494 12.72 -14.12 -24.66
CA GLY A 494 12.86 -12.84 -25.36
C GLY A 494 11.77 -11.80 -25.03
N ALA A 495 10.97 -12.01 -23.97
CA ALA A 495 10.11 -10.96 -23.44
C ALA A 495 10.88 -9.66 -23.15
N HIS A 496 10.28 -8.52 -23.49
CA HIS A 496 10.92 -7.22 -23.35
C HIS A 496 10.78 -6.67 -21.92
N TYR A 497 11.90 -6.24 -21.34
CA TYR A 497 11.97 -5.52 -20.07
C TYR A 497 12.56 -4.13 -20.31
N ALA A 498 12.01 -3.12 -19.64
CA ALA A 498 12.54 -1.75 -19.70
C ALA A 498 13.89 -1.62 -18.99
N HIS A 499 14.20 -2.54 -18.08
CA HIS A 499 15.49 -2.64 -17.42
C HIS A 499 15.72 -4.05 -16.86
N ASP A 500 16.98 -4.46 -16.80
CA ASP A 500 17.44 -5.71 -16.22
C ASP A 500 18.41 -5.39 -15.08
N MET A 501 18.13 -5.94 -13.90
CA MET A 501 19.00 -5.90 -12.73
C MET A 501 19.46 -7.33 -12.44
N THR A 502 20.74 -7.52 -12.14
CA THR A 502 21.27 -8.82 -11.72
C THR A 502 21.81 -8.71 -10.31
N VAL A 503 21.45 -9.65 -9.44
CA VAL A 503 21.93 -9.71 -8.06
C VAL A 503 22.52 -11.10 -7.78
N ASP A 504 23.80 -11.13 -7.40
CA ASP A 504 24.47 -12.34 -6.92
C ASP A 504 24.20 -12.51 -5.43
N LEU A 505 23.31 -13.45 -5.10
CA LEU A 505 22.88 -13.75 -3.74
C LEU A 505 24.01 -14.31 -2.87
N ASN A 506 25.07 -14.87 -3.46
CA ASN A 506 26.21 -15.39 -2.70
C ASN A 506 27.05 -14.28 -2.07
N THR A 507 27.00 -13.08 -2.66
CA THR A 507 27.75 -11.90 -2.19
C THR A 507 26.92 -10.96 -1.33
N LEU A 508 25.60 -11.16 -1.29
CA LEU A 508 24.70 -10.35 -0.48
C LEU A 508 25.00 -10.62 1.01
N CYS A 509 25.07 -9.55 1.79
CA CYS A 509 25.35 -9.58 3.21
C CYS A 509 24.18 -8.97 4.00
N PRO A 510 24.17 -9.07 5.34
CA PRO A 510 23.16 -8.41 6.16
C PRO A 510 23.14 -6.90 5.90
N MET A 511 21.95 -6.37 5.60
CA MET A 511 21.74 -4.96 5.27
C MET A 511 20.95 -4.29 6.41
N VAL A 512 21.19 -2.99 6.57
CA VAL A 512 20.35 -2.11 7.39
C VAL A 512 19.98 -0.86 6.61
N ALA A 513 18.85 -0.23 6.91
CA ALA A 513 18.52 1.10 6.41
C ALA A 513 18.50 2.14 7.54
N ARG A 514 19.19 3.26 7.30
CA ARG A 514 19.25 4.40 8.23
C ARG A 514 17.88 5.06 8.41
N PRO A 515 17.60 5.69 9.57
CA PRO A 515 16.34 6.36 9.84
C PRO A 515 15.98 7.42 8.79
N GLY A 516 14.69 7.51 8.47
CA GLY A 516 14.12 8.56 7.64
C GLY A 516 13.76 8.13 6.23
N ASP A 517 14.43 7.14 5.65
CA ASP A 517 14.18 6.66 4.28
C ASP A 517 14.67 5.20 4.09
N PRO A 518 13.80 4.27 3.64
CA PRO A 518 14.20 2.89 3.33
C PRO A 518 15.30 2.77 2.27
N GLY A 519 15.43 3.77 1.39
CA GLY A 519 16.50 3.85 0.37
C GLY A 519 17.89 4.14 0.93
N GLN A 520 18.01 4.48 2.22
CA GLN A 520 19.31 4.65 2.91
C GLN A 520 19.87 3.32 3.42
N GLY A 521 19.75 2.28 2.59
CA GLY A 521 20.33 0.96 2.82
C GLY A 521 21.85 0.97 2.71
N LEU A 522 22.51 0.19 3.57
CA LEU A 522 23.94 -0.11 3.51
C LEU A 522 24.22 -1.51 4.06
N ALA A 523 25.33 -2.09 3.64
CA ALA A 523 25.84 -3.29 4.29
C ALA A 523 26.13 -2.99 5.76
N LEU A 524 25.67 -3.86 6.66
CA LEU A 524 25.85 -3.65 8.09
C LEU A 524 27.35 -3.65 8.47
N SER A 525 28.19 -4.36 7.73
CA SER A 525 29.65 -4.34 7.89
C SER A 525 30.28 -2.97 7.64
N ASP A 526 29.63 -2.12 6.84
CA ASP A 526 30.16 -0.81 6.46
C ASP A 526 29.78 0.28 7.48
N LEU A 527 28.88 -0.05 8.42
CA LEU A 527 28.43 0.85 9.47
C LEU A 527 29.55 1.07 10.51
N GLN A 528 30.19 2.24 10.44
CA GLN A 528 31.31 2.60 11.32
C GLN A 528 30.88 3.00 12.74
N GLU A 529 29.64 3.48 12.89
CA GLU A 529 29.14 3.97 14.16
C GLU A 529 28.49 2.85 14.98
N ARG A 530 28.65 2.92 16.29
CA ARG A 530 28.00 2.00 17.22
C ARG A 530 26.60 2.52 17.56
N VAL A 531 25.58 1.90 16.97
CA VAL A 531 24.17 2.27 17.21
C VAL A 531 23.59 1.42 18.33
N ARG A 532 23.39 2.01 19.51
CA ARG A 532 22.61 1.37 20.58
C ARG A 532 21.13 1.38 20.25
N ILE A 533 20.42 0.36 20.70
CA ILE A 533 18.97 0.24 20.49
C ILE A 533 18.24 0.19 21.83
N ASP A 534 17.00 0.68 21.82
CA ASP A 534 16.07 0.61 22.94
C ASP A 534 14.92 -0.37 22.65
N ILE A 535 14.58 -0.55 21.36
CA ILE A 535 13.45 -1.37 20.93
C ILE A 535 13.87 -2.25 19.76
N ALA A 536 13.54 -3.53 19.82
CA ALA A 536 13.62 -4.47 18.70
C ALA A 536 12.21 -4.96 18.34
N TYR A 537 11.82 -4.82 17.08
CA TYR A 537 10.49 -5.16 16.60
C TYR A 537 10.52 -6.13 15.43
N GLY A 538 10.02 -7.34 15.63
CA GLY A 538 9.72 -8.31 14.58
C GLY A 538 8.23 -8.41 14.32
N GLY A 539 7.82 -8.51 13.05
CA GLY A 539 6.41 -8.57 12.65
C GLY A 539 6.10 -7.66 11.47
N SER A 540 4.80 -7.41 11.23
CA SER A 540 4.21 -6.77 10.04
C SER A 540 4.02 -7.70 8.84
N CYS A 541 3.45 -7.12 7.78
CA CYS A 541 3.24 -7.74 6.48
C CYS A 541 4.47 -8.41 5.87
N THR A 542 5.65 -7.84 6.13
CA THR A 542 6.91 -8.29 5.55
C THR A 542 7.68 -9.23 6.43
N ALA A 543 7.41 -9.24 7.73
CA ALA A 543 8.25 -9.98 8.67
C ALA A 543 7.45 -10.66 9.80
N GLY A 544 6.20 -11.03 9.52
CA GLY A 544 5.29 -11.71 10.44
C GLY A 544 4.82 -13.09 9.93
N LYS A 545 5.53 -13.69 8.98
CA LYS A 545 5.18 -14.97 8.33
C LYS A 545 5.87 -16.15 9.03
N ARG A 546 5.59 -17.40 8.63
CA ARG A 546 6.14 -18.57 9.34
C ARG A 546 7.66 -18.59 9.29
N GLU A 547 8.21 -18.42 8.09
CA GLU A 547 9.65 -18.37 7.85
C GLU A 547 10.35 -17.23 8.63
N ASP A 548 9.69 -16.08 8.80
CA ASP A 548 10.25 -14.99 9.64
C ASP A 548 10.35 -15.42 11.11
N PHE A 549 9.33 -16.12 11.61
CA PHE A 549 9.33 -16.66 12.98
C PHE A 549 10.34 -17.78 13.18
N ASP A 550 10.59 -18.61 12.16
CA ASP A 550 11.69 -19.58 12.18
C ASP A 550 13.03 -18.84 12.37
N HIS A 551 13.24 -17.74 11.66
CA HIS A 551 14.44 -16.90 11.80
C HIS A 551 14.54 -16.22 13.17
N TYR A 552 13.45 -15.63 13.68
CA TYR A 552 13.45 -15.04 15.02
C TYR A 552 13.78 -16.07 16.09
N HIS A 553 13.11 -17.23 16.03
CA HIS A 553 13.32 -18.31 16.96
C HIS A 553 14.75 -18.85 16.90
N ALA A 554 15.32 -19.06 15.70
CA ALA A 554 16.68 -19.57 15.55
C ALA A 554 17.73 -18.69 16.27
N VAL A 555 17.63 -17.36 16.13
CA VAL A 555 18.56 -16.43 16.78
C VAL A 555 18.35 -16.39 18.30
N LEU A 556 17.10 -16.30 18.74
CA LEU A 556 16.76 -16.21 20.16
C LEU A 556 17.08 -17.51 20.91
N ALA A 557 16.77 -18.67 20.33
CA ALA A 557 17.11 -19.97 20.89
C ALA A 557 18.62 -20.18 20.98
N TRP A 558 19.38 -19.77 19.95
CA TRP A 558 20.83 -19.76 20.01
C TRP A 558 21.34 -18.88 21.16
N GLY A 559 20.80 -17.67 21.31
CA GLY A 559 21.18 -16.75 22.38
C GLY A 559 20.90 -17.34 23.77
N LEU A 560 19.72 -17.90 23.97
CA LEU A 560 19.33 -18.56 25.22
C LEU A 560 20.25 -19.74 25.57
N ASN A 561 20.59 -20.57 24.58
CA ASN A 561 21.51 -21.70 24.74
C ASN A 561 22.95 -21.28 25.07
N ASN A 562 23.33 -20.04 24.73
CA ASN A 562 24.61 -19.43 25.09
C ASN A 562 24.50 -18.50 26.31
N HIS A 563 23.46 -18.67 27.13
CA HIS A 563 23.22 -17.94 28.37
C HIS A 563 23.10 -16.41 28.21
N LEU A 564 22.77 -15.93 27.00
CA LEU A 564 22.47 -14.53 26.76
C LEU A 564 21.11 -14.16 27.35
N LYS A 565 20.99 -12.90 27.77
CA LYS A 565 19.75 -12.27 28.20
C LYS A 565 19.59 -10.97 27.45
N LEU A 566 18.34 -10.51 27.30
CA LEU A 566 18.09 -9.17 26.80
C LEU A 566 18.74 -8.13 27.73
N PRO A 567 19.51 -7.17 27.19
CA PRO A 567 20.10 -6.10 28.00
C PRO A 567 19.03 -5.26 28.71
N VAL A 568 19.39 -4.72 29.88
CA VAL A 568 18.49 -3.84 30.65
C VAL A 568 18.11 -2.62 29.79
N GLY A 569 16.81 -2.38 29.64
CA GLY A 569 16.26 -1.27 28.86
C GLY A 569 15.87 -1.62 27.42
N VAL A 570 16.35 -2.74 26.88
CA VAL A 570 15.97 -3.20 25.53
C VAL A 570 14.63 -3.92 25.60
N GLN A 571 13.64 -3.43 24.86
CA GLN A 571 12.32 -4.05 24.74
C GLN A 571 12.22 -4.82 23.42
N VAL A 572 11.69 -6.04 23.45
CA VAL A 572 11.56 -6.89 22.27
C VAL A 572 10.10 -7.26 22.05
N PHE A 573 9.62 -7.00 20.84
CA PHE A 573 8.27 -7.29 20.41
C PHE A 573 8.30 -8.21 19.20
N LEU A 574 7.48 -9.27 19.21
CA LEU A 574 7.21 -10.10 18.03
C LEU A 574 5.71 -10.10 17.76
N GLN A 575 5.32 -9.76 16.54
CA GLN A 575 3.92 -9.76 16.12
C GLN A 575 3.66 -10.81 15.05
N TYR A 576 2.68 -11.67 15.31
CA TYR A 576 2.19 -12.62 14.32
C TYR A 576 1.55 -11.89 13.13
N GLY A 577 1.79 -12.34 11.90
CA GLY A 577 1.11 -11.81 10.72
C GLY A 577 -0.32 -12.32 10.60
N THR A 578 -0.55 -13.59 10.90
CA THR A 578 -1.86 -14.23 10.89
C THR A 578 -2.02 -15.21 12.05
N THR A 579 -3.26 -15.55 12.36
CA THR A 579 -3.61 -16.64 13.29
C THR A 579 -2.96 -17.97 12.89
N ALA A 580 -2.81 -18.26 11.60
CA ALA A 580 -2.12 -19.45 11.11
C ALA A 580 -0.60 -19.45 11.38
N VAL A 581 0.02 -18.27 11.54
CA VAL A 581 1.41 -18.13 11.99
C VAL A 581 1.52 -18.30 13.50
N ARG A 582 0.60 -17.71 14.27
CA ARG A 582 0.49 -17.93 15.73
C ARG A 582 0.41 -19.43 16.03
N ASP A 583 -0.54 -20.12 15.41
CA ASP A 583 -0.81 -21.54 15.66
C ASP A 583 0.39 -22.42 15.26
N TYR A 584 1.10 -22.04 14.20
CA TYR A 584 2.36 -22.67 13.82
C TYR A 584 3.43 -22.51 14.90
N CYS A 585 3.65 -21.30 15.41
CA CYS A 585 4.65 -21.04 16.45
C CYS A 585 4.34 -21.80 17.75
N VAL A 586 3.06 -21.86 18.13
CA VAL A 586 2.59 -22.66 19.26
C VAL A 586 2.90 -24.14 19.03
N ALA A 587 2.58 -24.68 17.84
CA ALA A 587 2.83 -26.07 17.49
C ALA A 587 4.33 -26.43 17.45
N GLN A 588 5.19 -25.48 17.08
CA GLN A 588 6.65 -25.65 17.12
C GLN A 588 7.25 -25.44 18.53
N GLY A 589 6.46 -24.94 19.49
CA GLY A 589 6.92 -24.66 20.85
C GLY A 589 7.75 -23.39 21.01
N TYR A 590 7.69 -22.46 20.06
CA TYR A 590 8.52 -21.25 20.06
C TYR A 590 8.22 -20.32 21.25
N ASP A 591 7.00 -20.37 21.78
CA ASP A 591 6.58 -19.57 22.94
C ASP A 591 7.48 -19.79 24.17
N GLN A 592 8.05 -20.99 24.33
CA GLN A 592 8.95 -21.29 25.46
C GLN A 592 10.21 -20.42 25.40
N THR A 593 10.84 -20.34 24.22
CA THR A 593 12.02 -19.49 23.97
C THR A 593 11.68 -18.02 24.15
N PHE A 594 10.57 -17.57 23.57
CA PHE A 594 10.15 -16.16 23.64
C PHE A 594 9.85 -15.73 25.07
N THR A 595 9.13 -16.57 25.83
CA THR A 595 8.83 -16.32 27.25
C THR A 595 10.10 -16.29 28.10
N ALA A 596 11.01 -17.25 27.90
CA ALA A 596 12.24 -17.34 28.68
C ALA A 596 13.14 -16.09 28.54
N LEU A 597 13.10 -15.44 27.37
CA LEU A 597 13.85 -14.21 27.11
C LEU A 597 13.07 -12.94 27.45
N GLY A 598 11.78 -13.02 27.79
CA GLY A 598 10.94 -11.86 28.09
C GLY A 598 10.48 -11.09 26.85
N VAL A 599 10.36 -11.77 25.71
CA VAL A 599 9.81 -11.18 24.49
C VAL A 599 8.31 -10.94 24.65
N ARG A 600 7.82 -9.75 24.30
CA ARG A 600 6.38 -9.46 24.26
C ARG A 600 5.79 -9.90 22.92
N ILE A 601 4.96 -10.93 22.95
CA ILE A 601 4.21 -11.38 21.79
C ILE A 601 2.97 -10.51 21.59
N LEU A 602 2.76 -10.06 20.34
CA LEU A 602 1.57 -9.32 19.91
C LEU A 602 0.74 -10.20 18.96
N GLN A 603 -0.58 -10.09 19.12
CA GLN A 603 -1.57 -10.79 18.34
C GLN A 603 -1.61 -10.29 16.89
N PRO A 604 -2.15 -11.11 15.95
CA PRO A 604 -2.23 -10.75 14.54
C PRO A 604 -2.86 -9.38 14.32
N SER A 605 -2.12 -8.45 13.71
CA SER A 605 -2.55 -7.10 13.32
C SER A 605 -1.41 -6.38 12.56
N CYS A 606 -1.68 -5.25 11.91
CA CYS A 606 -0.64 -4.36 11.38
C CYS A 606 0.25 -3.73 12.48
N GLY A 607 -0.29 -3.49 13.68
CA GLY A 607 0.47 -3.06 14.88
C GLY A 607 1.38 -1.83 14.70
N ALA A 608 2.62 -1.91 15.20
CA ALA A 608 3.58 -0.80 15.21
C ALA A 608 3.97 -0.33 13.80
N CYS A 609 3.82 -1.17 12.77
CA CYS A 609 4.14 -0.81 11.39
C CYS A 609 3.39 0.44 10.92
N ALA A 610 2.19 0.69 11.45
CA ALA A 610 1.36 1.87 11.15
C ALA A 610 1.23 2.83 12.34
N ASN A 611 2.09 2.73 13.36
CA ASN A 611 1.96 3.44 14.64
C ASN A 611 0.65 3.12 15.40
N CYS A 612 0.07 1.94 15.14
CA CYS A 612 -1.23 1.53 15.67
C CYS A 612 -1.12 0.59 16.88
N GLY A 613 0.06 0.38 17.47
CA GLY A 613 0.21 -0.50 18.63
C GLY A 613 1.59 -0.46 19.30
N PRO A 614 1.79 -1.34 20.31
CA PRO A 614 3.04 -1.47 21.06
C PRO A 614 4.25 -1.78 20.17
N GLY A 615 5.45 -1.39 20.59
CA GLY A 615 6.68 -1.53 19.81
C GLY A 615 7.03 -0.31 18.95
N SER A 616 6.16 0.71 18.94
CA SER A 616 6.51 2.05 18.45
C SER A 616 7.28 2.82 19.52
N SER A 617 8.20 3.68 19.10
CA SER A 617 8.85 4.61 20.03
C SER A 617 7.84 5.57 20.65
N THR A 618 8.12 6.03 21.87
CA THR A 618 7.32 7.03 22.60
C THR A 618 8.07 8.31 22.86
N ASP A 619 9.40 8.28 22.74
CA ASP A 619 10.32 9.40 22.94
C ASP A 619 11.23 9.55 21.71
N SER A 620 11.60 10.78 21.35
CA SER A 620 12.42 11.07 20.18
C SER A 620 13.88 10.60 20.33
N ALA A 621 14.35 10.37 21.56
CA ALA A 621 15.66 9.83 21.85
C ALA A 621 15.76 8.31 21.63
N GLN A 622 14.63 7.60 21.57
CA GLN A 622 14.63 6.15 21.42
C GLN A 622 15.06 5.71 20.01
N VAL A 623 15.84 4.62 19.97
CA VAL A 623 16.27 3.96 18.74
C VAL A 623 15.61 2.59 18.64
N THR A 624 14.89 2.37 17.55
CA THR A 624 14.24 1.10 17.21
C THR A 624 14.99 0.43 16.07
N VAL A 625 15.26 -0.87 16.18
CA VAL A 625 15.58 -1.74 15.04
C VAL A 625 14.37 -2.60 14.70
N SER A 626 13.95 -2.62 13.45
CA SER A 626 12.66 -3.17 13.07
C SER A 626 12.69 -3.92 11.74
N ALA A 627 11.91 -5.00 11.65
CA ALA A 627 11.75 -5.78 10.42
C ALA A 627 10.62 -5.26 9.49
N ILE A 628 9.97 -4.15 9.85
CA ILE A 628 8.94 -3.50 9.02
C ILE A 628 9.50 -2.93 7.70
N ASN A 629 8.64 -2.42 6.82
CA ASN A 629 9.02 -1.92 5.49
C ASN A 629 9.52 -0.47 5.45
N ARG A 630 9.02 0.37 6.37
CA ARG A 630 9.10 1.84 6.27
C ARG A 630 9.60 2.44 7.57
N ASN A 631 10.53 3.39 7.45
CA ASN A 631 11.09 4.16 8.57
C ASN A 631 11.07 5.68 8.33
N PHE A 632 10.08 6.17 7.57
CA PHE A 632 9.84 7.61 7.44
C PHE A 632 9.62 8.26 8.82
N PRO A 633 9.97 9.55 9.02
CA PRO A 633 9.77 10.22 10.29
C PRO A 633 8.31 10.12 10.79
N GLY A 634 8.12 9.73 12.04
CA GLY A 634 6.79 9.57 12.65
C GLY A 634 6.06 8.26 12.31
N ARG A 635 6.63 7.39 11.45
CA ARG A 635 5.98 6.16 10.99
C ARG A 635 5.72 5.13 12.09
N SER A 636 6.63 5.01 13.06
CA SER A 636 6.57 4.06 14.18
C SER A 636 7.02 4.73 15.47
N GLY A 637 6.38 5.87 15.77
CA GLY A 637 6.69 6.75 16.88
C GLY A 637 7.66 7.90 16.53
N PRO A 638 7.99 8.75 17.51
CA PRO A 638 8.79 9.97 17.30
C PRO A 638 10.31 9.73 17.27
N GLY A 639 10.78 8.54 17.63
CA GLY A 639 12.19 8.17 17.66
C GLY A 639 12.77 7.73 16.31
N GLN A 640 14.00 7.24 16.35
CA GLN A 640 14.73 6.77 15.18
C GLN A 640 14.39 5.30 14.89
N VAL A 641 14.17 4.96 13.61
CA VAL A 641 13.82 3.59 13.19
C VAL A 641 14.81 3.10 12.14
N TRP A 642 15.56 2.07 12.48
CA TRP A 642 16.43 1.32 11.58
C TRP A 642 15.68 0.12 11.04
N LEU A 643 15.77 -0.12 9.73
CA LEU A 643 15.20 -1.32 9.12
C LEU A 643 16.27 -2.40 9.00
N ALA A 644 15.93 -3.65 9.32
CA ALA A 644 16.84 -4.78 9.22
C ALA A 644 16.08 -6.09 8.95
N SER A 645 16.79 -7.16 8.57
CA SER A 645 16.22 -8.50 8.42
C SER A 645 15.87 -9.16 9.76
N PRO A 646 14.92 -10.13 9.78
CA PRO A 646 14.53 -10.84 11.00
C PRO A 646 15.71 -11.35 11.85
N PRO A 647 16.75 -12.00 11.28
CA PRO A 647 17.91 -12.43 12.06
C PRO A 647 18.68 -11.26 12.67
N THR A 648 18.87 -10.18 11.91
CA THR A 648 19.62 -8.98 12.34
C THR A 648 18.89 -8.24 13.46
N VAL A 649 17.56 -8.13 13.41
CA VAL A 649 16.77 -7.52 14.48
C VAL A 649 16.97 -8.27 15.80
N MET A 650 16.87 -9.61 15.81
CA MET A 650 17.01 -10.39 17.04
C MET A 650 18.46 -10.49 17.53
N ALA A 651 19.43 -10.51 16.63
CA ALA A 651 20.84 -10.44 17.01
C ALA A 651 21.13 -9.09 17.70
N SER A 652 20.58 -8.01 17.15
CA SER A 652 20.69 -6.68 17.73
C SER A 652 19.98 -6.59 19.09
N ALA A 653 18.83 -7.23 19.24
CA ALA A 653 18.09 -7.32 20.51
C ALA A 653 18.92 -7.97 21.63
N LEU A 654 19.59 -9.09 21.33
CA LEU A 654 20.46 -9.78 22.28
C LEU A 654 21.73 -8.98 22.62
N ALA A 655 22.24 -8.18 21.69
CA ALA A 655 23.45 -7.37 21.87
C ALA A 655 23.20 -5.99 22.49
N GLY A 656 21.99 -5.42 22.36
CA GLY A 656 21.66 -4.05 22.73
C GLY A 656 22.19 -2.99 21.76
N GLU A 657 22.63 -3.40 20.58
CA GLU A 657 23.14 -2.56 19.52
C GLU A 657 23.00 -3.23 18.15
N LEU A 658 23.05 -2.46 17.07
CA LEU A 658 23.00 -3.03 15.71
C LEU A 658 24.17 -3.98 15.47
N ILE A 659 23.84 -5.25 15.17
CA ILE A 659 24.81 -6.29 14.86
C ILE A 659 24.18 -7.39 14.00
N SER A 660 24.97 -7.99 13.11
CA SER A 660 24.54 -9.19 12.39
C SER A 660 24.57 -10.42 13.30
N PHE A 661 23.80 -11.45 12.95
CA PHE A 661 23.82 -12.69 13.72
C PHE A 661 25.20 -13.36 13.72
N GLU A 662 25.87 -13.41 12.57
CA GLU A 662 27.23 -13.95 12.45
C GLU A 662 28.24 -13.18 13.30
N ALA A 663 28.18 -11.84 13.33
CA ALA A 663 29.07 -11.03 14.16
C ALA A 663 28.79 -11.21 15.66
N LEU A 664 27.53 -11.41 16.05
CA LEU A 664 27.18 -11.77 17.43
C LEU A 664 27.74 -13.15 17.81
N GLN A 665 27.60 -14.14 16.94
CA GLN A 665 28.16 -15.47 17.15
C GLN A 665 29.67 -15.42 17.36
N ARG A 666 30.40 -14.67 16.51
CA ARG A 666 31.84 -14.46 16.66
C ARG A 666 32.21 -13.74 17.96
N ARG A 667 31.39 -12.79 18.41
CA ARG A 667 31.61 -12.05 19.67
C ARG A 667 31.49 -12.92 20.92
N ILE A 668 30.64 -13.94 20.90
CA ILE A 668 30.40 -14.84 22.04
C ILE A 668 31.26 -16.11 21.97
N GLY A 669 31.56 -16.59 20.75
CA GLY A 669 32.35 -17.80 20.52
C GLY A 669 33.87 -17.60 20.56
N GLY A 670 34.35 -16.36 20.62
CA GLY A 670 35.75 -16.01 20.87
C GLY A 670 35.94 -15.55 22.31
#